data_AF-A0A7W9KKL9-F1
#
_entry.id   AF-A0A7W9KKL9-F1
#
_cell.length_a   1.000
_cell.length_b   1.000
_cell.length_c   1.000
_cell.angle_alpha   90.00
_cell.angle_beta   90.00
_cell.angle_gamma   90.00
#
_symmetry.space_group_name_H-M   'P 1'
#
loop_
_entity.id
_entity.type
_entity.pdbx_description
1 polymer ?
#
loop_
_entity_poly.entity_id
_entity_poly.type
_entity_poly.pdbx_seq_one_letter_code
_entity_poly.pdbx_strand_id
1 'polypeptide(L)'
;MPTSSRLRVAFVATTLTVAGLATPTDAHAATLTTAWQNGAFQIDRHAVVSRSNIVLGAPNSAATQSLPLGNGALGAAVWAAGGFTAQLNRDDTFPDRKSPGQVTIPGLARLTSAADFAAHLDLYDGVLTETGGGLTARIYVRADKDELVVDVAGADPNSVQTAQGNLWSGRSPQAQASGATGTLAETWVDNPTGGTGQTFGSLLAVTAGGRNATSTVVNGQTVKVSFNPNADGTFRVVVGAPHWTGGNAPSTAAQLIGNDATASGVDTGHLNWWHNFWAGANLMEVNSADGSGQYLENLRTIYLYQEASLNRGQYPGTQAGVADLFAFSQDTQDWVPADYWFWNLRMQLAANLSSGVPALNTPFFNLYTSNLANIQSWTQQHVPGTTGACVPETMRFNGNGYYGGGSAANNASCDSTIAPSYNSLNLSTGAEVSLWIWQTYQQNRNQSFLQNGYPLMKAAAQFLLSYAKTGADGRLHTTANAHETQWNVTDPVTDILAMQALFPVVVSAAQTLNTDQSFVAQLQAAQQKIPPLPRTDAATHKQVLTADADAGGQDVIAFSTQPAAELHNGENLDLEATFSYGVIGDNSGTLTALAKRSYDARLFRNNADWDYDALYAARLDLAGEVKANLVDNVKKYQLYPSGMASLFGTVGDEPYNEETGIVAASMNEALAQDYDGLLRIAPAWPADWDGDGTVSVQHNSRVDVQVRGGVPVTVVLEAGDNAAMAVRSPWSGQSVQVIDANTGATVVAPTTANQFTVNTATGHKYLIEKTADPFTSLPFAQVTGTAANSAKHFGPVRIGLDQATVAGSLSATYNNVGVTADNNTNPGDIDGGGASMSATALANAGARAGGTVSHGGLTFTWPSQAGTGSADNTVSNGQTIALNGSGNTLGFLVTATYGPASGTGTITYTDGSTQDFTLSSSDWWGGSGDVAIAAAYQNRPGNTTYQHAADVYYVGVPLQAGKTTKTVRLPTVSGSATAGTPSLHVFALARG
;
A
#
# COMPACT_ATOMS: atom_id res chain seq x y z
N MET A 1 70.52 30.18 0.67
CA MET A 1 71.84 29.61 0.32
C MET A 1 72.23 28.61 1.39
N PRO A 2 73.06 27.59 1.09
CA PRO A 2 73.21 26.78 -0.14
C PRO A 2 72.70 25.32 0.19
N THR A 3 72.81 24.20 -0.55
CA THR A 3 73.12 23.69 -1.92
C THR A 3 72.53 22.25 -1.96
N SER A 4 72.49 21.38 -2.98
CA SER A 4 72.85 21.28 -4.42
C SER A 4 72.29 19.92 -4.92
N SER A 5 71.94 19.65 -6.18
CA SER A 5 71.84 20.46 -7.40
C SER A 5 71.04 19.72 -8.50
N ARG A 6 70.75 20.44 -9.59
CA ARG A 6 70.16 20.02 -10.89
C ARG A 6 70.53 18.60 -11.39
N LEU A 7 69.57 17.91 -12.04
CA LEU A 7 69.59 17.73 -13.51
C LEU A 7 68.22 17.32 -14.10
N ARG A 8 68.09 17.35 -15.44
CA ARG A 8 66.91 16.87 -16.20
C ARG A 8 67.17 15.47 -16.76
N VAL A 9 66.15 14.63 -16.83
CA VAL A 9 66.01 13.57 -17.85
C VAL A 9 64.52 13.50 -18.24
N ALA A 10 64.23 13.34 -19.53
CA ALA A 10 62.90 12.99 -20.02
C ALA A 10 62.90 11.51 -20.42
N PHE A 11 61.81 10.79 -20.17
CA PHE A 11 61.67 9.39 -20.61
C PHE A 11 60.46 9.19 -21.51
N VAL A 12 60.69 8.46 -22.59
CA VAL A 12 59.70 8.07 -23.59
C VAL A 12 58.94 6.85 -23.06
N ALA A 13 57.64 6.79 -23.32
CA ALA A 13 56.83 5.63 -22.99
C ALA A 13 56.96 4.54 -24.08
N THR A 14 57.35 3.33 -23.68
CA THR A 14 57.11 2.13 -24.48
C THR A 14 56.73 0.96 -23.58
N THR A 15 55.66 0.28 -23.99
CA THR A 15 55.05 -0.93 -23.41
C THR A 15 56.00 -1.97 -22.78
N LEU A 16 55.58 -2.53 -21.65
CA LEU A 16 55.86 -3.94 -21.32
C LEU A 16 54.53 -4.64 -21.00
N THR A 17 54.30 -5.81 -21.61
CA THR A 17 53.12 -6.63 -21.34
C THR A 17 53.30 -7.43 -20.05
N VAL A 18 52.27 -7.43 -19.19
CA VAL A 18 52.16 -8.34 -18.04
C VAL A 18 50.90 -9.19 -18.25
N ALA A 19 51.04 -10.50 -18.13
CA ALA A 19 49.95 -11.44 -18.39
C ALA A 19 49.09 -11.70 -17.14
N GLY A 20 47.79 -11.86 -17.36
CA GLY A 20 46.81 -12.57 -16.53
C GLY A 20 47.06 -12.67 -15.02
N LEU A 21 46.51 -11.71 -14.27
CA LEU A 21 45.94 -12.03 -12.95
C LEU A 21 44.44 -12.29 -13.16
N ALA A 22 44.02 -13.54 -12.99
CA ALA A 22 42.61 -13.89 -13.06
C ALA A 22 41.87 -13.35 -11.82
N THR A 23 40.85 -12.53 -12.05
CA THR A 23 39.82 -12.26 -11.04
C THR A 23 39.00 -13.53 -10.82
N PRO A 24 38.50 -13.80 -9.59
CA PRO A 24 37.66 -14.97 -9.33
C PRO A 24 36.25 -14.77 -9.92
N THR A 25 36.09 -15.13 -11.21
CA THR A 25 34.80 -15.17 -11.90
C THR A 25 34.11 -16.51 -11.68
N ASP A 26 33.66 -16.77 -10.44
CA ASP A 26 32.84 -17.93 -10.07
C ASP A 26 31.47 -17.51 -9.50
N ALA A 27 30.86 -16.51 -10.13
CA ALA A 27 29.42 -16.52 -10.28
C ALA A 27 29.11 -17.38 -11.52
N HIS A 28 28.41 -18.49 -11.34
CA HIS A 28 27.94 -19.31 -12.45
C HIS A 28 27.04 -18.43 -13.34
N ALA A 29 27.50 -18.09 -14.55
CA ALA A 29 26.67 -17.38 -15.50
C ALA A 29 25.45 -18.24 -15.81
N ALA A 30 24.27 -17.81 -15.33
CA ALA A 30 23.05 -18.57 -15.49
C ALA A 30 22.75 -18.72 -16.99
N THR A 31 22.56 -19.96 -17.45
CA THR A 31 22.19 -20.23 -18.84
C THR A 31 20.89 -19.50 -19.13
N LEU A 32 20.90 -18.57 -20.10
CA LEU A 32 19.67 -17.87 -20.51
C LEU A 32 18.62 -18.90 -20.95
N THR A 33 17.41 -18.74 -20.42
CA THR A 33 16.25 -19.59 -20.71
C THR A 33 15.16 -18.78 -21.39
N THR A 34 14.18 -19.47 -21.96
CA THR A 34 12.90 -18.88 -22.34
C THR A 34 11.74 -19.63 -21.69
N ALA A 35 10.70 -18.92 -21.26
CA ALA A 35 9.42 -19.48 -20.85
C ALA A 35 8.44 -19.65 -22.02
N TRP A 36 8.82 -19.25 -23.23
CA TRP A 36 8.06 -19.53 -24.43
C TRP A 36 8.20 -21.00 -24.86
N GLN A 37 7.11 -21.76 -24.87
CA GLN A 37 7.09 -23.12 -25.41
C GLN A 37 5.70 -23.48 -25.95
N ASN A 38 5.67 -24.29 -27.02
CA ASN A 38 4.44 -24.89 -27.59
C ASN A 38 3.33 -23.86 -27.96
N GLY A 39 3.70 -22.63 -28.33
CA GLY A 39 2.74 -21.59 -28.73
C GLY A 39 2.18 -20.76 -27.56
N ALA A 40 2.75 -20.84 -26.36
CA ALA A 40 2.39 -19.96 -25.25
C ALA A 40 3.58 -19.65 -24.33
N PHE A 41 3.49 -18.52 -23.64
CA PHE A 41 4.32 -18.20 -22.48
C PHE A 41 3.87 -19.04 -21.28
N GLN A 42 4.77 -19.81 -20.70
CA GLN A 42 4.45 -20.81 -19.68
C GLN A 42 4.72 -20.26 -18.28
N ILE A 43 3.64 -20.02 -17.52
CA ILE A 43 3.68 -19.51 -16.15
C ILE A 43 2.83 -20.38 -15.22
N ASP A 44 3.43 -20.84 -14.11
CA ASP A 44 2.72 -21.42 -12.98
C ASP A 44 2.08 -20.29 -12.15
N ARG A 45 0.86 -19.92 -12.53
CA ARG A 45 0.13 -18.80 -11.91
C ARG A 45 -0.09 -18.99 -10.41
N HIS A 46 -0.35 -20.22 -9.97
CA HIS A 46 -0.45 -20.55 -8.54
C HIS A 46 0.90 -20.33 -7.86
N ALA A 47 1.97 -20.99 -8.32
CA ALA A 47 3.27 -20.90 -7.65
C ALA A 47 3.85 -19.49 -7.64
N VAL A 48 3.58 -18.65 -8.66
CA VAL A 48 3.96 -17.24 -8.68
C VAL A 48 3.15 -16.42 -7.69
N VAL A 49 1.82 -16.53 -7.65
CA VAL A 49 0.98 -15.79 -6.67
C VAL A 49 1.32 -16.21 -5.23
N SER A 50 1.51 -17.51 -4.98
CA SER A 50 1.85 -18.03 -3.64
C SER A 50 3.20 -17.52 -3.11
N ARG A 51 4.11 -17.01 -3.96
CA ARG A 51 5.33 -16.30 -3.50
C ARG A 51 4.98 -15.17 -2.55
N SER A 52 3.85 -14.51 -2.79
CA SER A 52 3.43 -13.28 -2.14
C SER A 52 2.49 -13.51 -0.95
N ASN A 53 2.15 -14.76 -0.63
CA ASN A 53 1.32 -15.13 0.52
C ASN A 53 1.82 -14.50 1.82
N ILE A 54 0.90 -14.01 2.64
CA ILE A 54 1.22 -13.25 3.85
C ILE A 54 1.24 -14.20 5.05
N VAL A 55 2.45 -14.52 5.53
CA VAL A 55 2.65 -15.54 6.58
C VAL A 55 2.77 -14.89 7.97
N LEU A 56 2.04 -15.44 8.94
CA LEU A 56 2.10 -15.07 10.34
C LEU A 56 2.65 -16.24 11.18
N GLY A 57 3.91 -16.16 11.57
CA GLY A 57 4.54 -17.07 12.55
C GLY A 57 4.12 -16.82 13.99
N ALA A 58 3.39 -15.73 14.25
CA ALA A 58 2.80 -15.39 15.54
C ALA A 58 1.40 -14.77 15.32
N PRO A 59 0.48 -14.87 16.28
CA PRO A 59 -0.86 -14.30 16.17
C PRO A 59 -0.81 -12.79 15.94
N ASN A 60 -1.58 -12.28 14.98
CA ASN A 60 -1.82 -10.85 14.82
C ASN A 60 -2.75 -10.33 15.93
N SER A 61 -2.20 -10.19 17.14
CA SER A 61 -2.94 -9.86 18.35
C SER A 61 -3.52 -8.43 18.42
N ALA A 62 -3.17 -7.55 17.49
CA ALA A 62 -3.62 -6.16 17.42
C ALA A 62 -4.39 -5.86 16.13
N ALA A 63 -5.31 -4.89 16.18
CA ALA A 63 -6.09 -4.43 15.03
C ALA A 63 -5.19 -3.92 13.88
N THR A 64 -4.14 -3.16 14.21
CA THR A 64 -3.08 -2.70 13.29
C THR A 64 -2.18 -3.82 12.72
N GLN A 65 -2.51 -5.09 13.00
CA GLN A 65 -1.88 -6.28 12.41
C GLN A 65 -2.89 -7.10 11.59
N SER A 66 -4.10 -6.59 11.37
CA SER A 66 -5.15 -7.28 10.64
C SER A 66 -4.77 -7.61 9.20
N LEU A 67 -5.25 -8.75 8.70
CA LEU A 67 -5.15 -9.09 7.28
C LEU A 67 -6.46 -8.73 6.56
N PRO A 68 -6.37 -8.17 5.34
CA PRO A 68 -7.54 -7.82 4.54
C PRO A 68 -8.14 -9.09 3.90
N LEU A 69 -9.47 -9.16 3.87
CA LEU A 69 -10.25 -10.12 3.08
C LEU A 69 -11.43 -9.37 2.46
N GLY A 70 -11.82 -9.65 1.22
CA GLY A 70 -12.99 -8.99 0.64
C GLY A 70 -13.53 -9.63 -0.63
N ASN A 71 -14.68 -9.11 -1.09
CA ASN A 71 -15.29 -9.42 -2.38
C ASN A 71 -15.47 -8.18 -3.27
N GLY A 72 -14.92 -7.03 -2.84
CA GLY A 72 -15.00 -5.74 -3.51
C GLY A 72 -16.30 -4.94 -3.30
N ALA A 73 -17.21 -5.41 -2.46
CA ALA A 73 -18.37 -4.66 -1.94
C ALA A 73 -18.48 -4.80 -0.41
N LEU A 74 -18.28 -6.01 0.09
CA LEU A 74 -18.01 -6.34 1.48
C LEU A 74 -16.52 -6.62 1.66
N GLY A 75 -15.90 -5.98 2.66
CA GLY A 75 -14.56 -6.31 3.15
C GLY A 75 -14.56 -6.62 4.65
N ALA A 76 -13.46 -7.20 5.11
CA ALA A 76 -13.20 -7.45 6.51
C ALA A 76 -11.71 -7.29 6.85
N ALA A 77 -11.44 -6.61 7.96
CA ALA A 77 -10.14 -6.61 8.63
C ALA A 77 -10.14 -7.71 9.69
N VAL A 78 -9.27 -8.73 9.56
CA VAL A 78 -9.28 -9.93 10.43
C VAL A 78 -8.02 -10.06 11.27
N TRP A 79 -8.17 -10.29 12.59
CA TRP A 79 -7.04 -10.43 13.51
C TRP A 79 -7.29 -11.34 14.73
N ALA A 80 -6.22 -11.95 15.22
CA ALA A 80 -6.20 -13.03 16.21
C ALA A 80 -6.31 -12.58 17.69
N ALA A 81 -7.01 -11.48 17.98
CA ALA A 81 -7.19 -10.99 19.35
C ALA A 81 -8.15 -11.87 20.17
N GLY A 82 -7.66 -12.48 21.25
CA GLY A 82 -8.46 -13.23 22.23
C GLY A 82 -9.16 -14.47 21.66
N GLY A 83 -8.70 -14.95 20.50
CA GLY A 83 -9.41 -15.86 19.61
C GLY A 83 -9.50 -15.20 18.24
N PHE A 84 -10.62 -15.39 17.54
CA PHE A 84 -10.87 -14.68 16.29
C PHE A 84 -11.60 -13.36 16.55
N THR A 85 -11.14 -12.29 15.88
CA THR A 85 -11.85 -11.01 15.75
C THR A 85 -11.84 -10.55 14.28
N ALA A 86 -12.93 -9.95 13.82
CA ALA A 86 -12.98 -9.25 12.54
C ALA A 86 -13.88 -8.00 12.60
N GLN A 87 -13.48 -6.91 11.95
CA GLN A 87 -14.38 -5.82 11.60
C GLN A 87 -14.85 -6.02 10.15
N LEU A 88 -16.14 -5.81 9.87
CA LEU A 88 -16.71 -5.85 8.52
C LEU A 88 -17.01 -4.43 8.05
N ASN A 89 -16.77 -4.11 6.78
CA ASN A 89 -16.96 -2.78 6.19
C ASN A 89 -17.58 -2.91 4.78
N ARG A 90 -18.26 -1.86 4.26
CA ARG A 90 -18.95 -1.90 2.96
C ARG A 90 -18.75 -0.64 2.12
N ASP A 91 -18.79 -0.79 0.80
CA ASP A 91 -18.65 0.28 -0.19
C ASP A 91 -19.86 1.24 -0.28
N ASP A 92 -20.98 0.91 0.36
CA ASP A 92 -22.28 1.57 0.17
C ASP A 92 -22.91 2.19 1.44
N THR A 93 -22.14 2.30 2.54
CA THR A 93 -22.61 2.75 3.86
C THR A 93 -22.52 4.28 4.08
N PHE A 94 -22.71 5.06 3.00
CA PHE A 94 -22.64 6.53 2.99
C PHE A 94 -23.65 7.22 3.92
N PRO A 95 -23.41 8.48 4.36
CA PRO A 95 -22.25 9.31 4.05
C PRO A 95 -21.06 9.08 5.00
N ASP A 96 -21.20 8.17 5.96
CA ASP A 96 -20.26 8.02 7.09
C ASP A 96 -19.41 6.73 7.01
N ARG A 97 -19.52 5.94 5.92
CA ARG A 97 -18.97 4.57 5.75
C ARG A 97 -19.18 3.61 6.93
N LYS A 98 -20.26 3.81 7.68
CA LYS A 98 -20.52 3.13 8.96
C LYS A 98 -20.46 1.62 8.83
N SER A 99 -19.55 1.02 9.59
CA SER A 99 -19.31 -0.42 9.61
C SER A 99 -20.58 -1.18 10.04
N PRO A 100 -20.93 -2.31 9.39
CA PRO A 100 -21.89 -3.28 9.92
C PRO A 100 -21.57 -3.79 11.33
N GLY A 101 -20.29 -3.84 11.70
CA GLY A 101 -19.82 -4.09 13.06
C GLY A 101 -18.69 -5.10 13.16
N GLN A 102 -18.33 -5.42 14.41
CA GLN A 102 -17.25 -6.36 14.74
C GLN A 102 -17.80 -7.71 15.21
N VAL A 103 -17.20 -8.80 14.74
CA VAL A 103 -17.52 -10.17 15.13
C VAL A 103 -16.35 -10.81 15.88
N THR A 104 -16.66 -11.50 16.98
CA THR A 104 -15.67 -12.27 17.77
C THR A 104 -16.10 -13.73 17.96
N ILE A 105 -15.11 -14.64 17.97
CA ILE A 105 -15.29 -16.07 18.33
C ILE A 105 -14.25 -16.42 19.42
N PRO A 106 -14.53 -16.14 20.70
CA PRO A 106 -13.56 -16.32 21.79
C PRO A 106 -13.13 -17.77 22.03
N GLY A 107 -13.90 -18.75 21.57
CA GLY A 107 -13.54 -20.16 21.68
C GLY A 107 -12.29 -20.57 20.89
N LEU A 108 -11.85 -19.73 19.94
CA LEU A 108 -10.60 -19.89 19.21
C LEU A 108 -9.37 -19.39 19.98
N ALA A 109 -9.51 -18.89 21.22
CA ALA A 109 -8.38 -18.52 22.07
C ALA A 109 -7.36 -19.67 22.26
N ARG A 110 -7.78 -20.94 22.17
CA ARG A 110 -6.87 -22.11 22.22
C ARG A 110 -5.98 -22.23 20.96
N LEU A 111 -6.43 -21.70 19.82
CA LEU A 111 -5.62 -21.60 18.60
C LEU A 111 -4.61 -20.47 18.77
N THR A 112 -5.09 -19.26 19.10
CA THR A 112 -4.28 -18.04 19.07
C THR A 112 -3.40 -17.82 20.30
N SER A 113 -3.48 -18.67 21.32
CA SER A 113 -2.51 -18.74 22.44
C SER A 113 -1.51 -19.91 22.32
N ALA A 114 -1.58 -20.68 21.22
CA ALA A 114 -0.79 -21.91 21.09
C ALA A 114 0.68 -21.64 20.74
N ALA A 115 1.58 -22.48 21.26
CA ALA A 115 3.01 -22.39 20.95
C ALA A 115 3.38 -22.95 19.56
N ASP A 116 2.45 -23.67 18.93
CA ASP A 116 2.47 -24.17 17.55
C ASP A 116 1.56 -23.32 16.63
N PHE A 117 1.27 -22.06 17.00
CA PHE A 117 0.55 -21.15 16.11
C PHE A 117 1.30 -20.94 14.79
N ALA A 118 0.58 -21.07 13.70
CA ALA A 118 0.98 -20.60 12.38
C ALA A 118 -0.26 -20.23 11.57
N ALA A 119 -0.20 -19.10 10.86
CA ALA A 119 -1.23 -18.70 9.91
C ALA A 119 -0.63 -18.20 8.59
N HIS A 120 -1.42 -18.23 7.52
CA HIS A 120 -1.11 -17.57 6.26
C HIS A 120 -2.39 -17.13 5.56
N LEU A 121 -2.36 -15.96 4.94
CA LEU A 121 -3.30 -15.60 3.89
C LEU A 121 -2.75 -16.12 2.56
N ASP A 122 -3.44 -17.10 1.98
CA ASP A 122 -3.21 -17.51 0.60
C ASP A 122 -3.91 -16.55 -0.34
N LEU A 123 -3.14 -15.85 -1.18
CA LEU A 123 -3.66 -14.85 -2.10
C LEU A 123 -4.30 -15.49 -3.35
N TYR A 124 -3.91 -16.72 -3.71
CA TYR A 124 -4.42 -17.42 -4.88
C TYR A 124 -5.82 -18.01 -4.63
N ASP A 125 -6.04 -18.58 -3.45
CA ASP A 125 -7.37 -19.03 -2.98
C ASP A 125 -8.21 -17.88 -2.39
N GLY A 126 -7.57 -16.85 -1.82
CA GLY A 126 -8.22 -15.76 -1.10
C GLY A 126 -8.65 -16.08 0.33
N VAL A 127 -7.97 -17.06 0.95
CA VAL A 127 -8.33 -17.66 2.25
C VAL A 127 -7.21 -17.45 3.27
N LEU A 128 -7.56 -16.87 4.43
CA LEU A 128 -6.71 -16.90 5.63
C LEU A 128 -6.89 -18.24 6.33
N THR A 129 -5.82 -19.02 6.43
CA THR A 129 -5.80 -20.27 7.21
C THR A 129 -4.96 -20.07 8.47
N GLU A 130 -5.57 -20.26 9.64
CA GLU A 130 -4.89 -20.29 10.94
C GLU A 130 -4.84 -21.70 11.52
N THR A 131 -3.76 -22.03 12.23
CA THR A 131 -3.57 -23.31 12.91
C THR A 131 -2.87 -23.12 14.26
N GLY A 132 -3.14 -24.00 15.21
CA GLY A 132 -2.49 -24.01 16.53
C GLY A 132 -3.33 -24.75 17.58
N GLY A 133 -2.70 -25.37 18.57
CA GLY A 133 -3.40 -26.00 19.70
C GLY A 133 -4.38 -27.11 19.28
N GLY A 134 -4.07 -27.81 18.17
CA GLY A 134 -4.94 -28.82 17.56
C GLY A 134 -6.23 -28.28 16.94
N LEU A 135 -6.30 -26.98 16.63
CA LEU A 135 -7.36 -26.35 15.85
C LEU A 135 -6.85 -25.93 14.47
N THR A 136 -7.77 -25.87 13.50
CA THR A 136 -7.60 -25.20 12.22
C THR A 136 -8.81 -24.29 11.98
N ALA A 137 -8.58 -23.07 11.51
CA ALA A 137 -9.60 -22.16 11.02
C ALA A 137 -9.30 -21.76 9.56
N ARG A 138 -10.28 -21.87 8.66
CA ARG A 138 -10.26 -21.27 7.31
C ARG A 138 -11.23 -20.09 7.31
N ILE A 139 -10.74 -18.91 6.95
CA ILE A 139 -11.45 -17.64 7.05
C ILE A 139 -11.41 -16.97 5.68
N TYR A 140 -12.58 -16.58 5.17
CA TYR A 140 -12.70 -15.92 3.86
C TYR A 140 -13.97 -15.06 3.77
N VAL A 141 -13.88 -13.94 3.05
CA VAL A 141 -15.07 -13.24 2.53
C VAL A 141 -15.41 -13.87 1.19
N ARG A 142 -16.67 -14.28 1.01
CA ARG A 142 -17.11 -14.99 -0.19
C ARG A 142 -17.07 -14.09 -1.42
N ALA A 143 -16.29 -14.48 -2.42
CA ALA A 143 -16.17 -13.69 -3.64
C ALA A 143 -17.45 -13.73 -4.51
N ASP A 144 -18.41 -14.62 -4.19
CA ASP A 144 -19.72 -14.78 -4.82
C ASP A 144 -20.89 -14.20 -4.00
N LYS A 145 -20.67 -13.74 -2.76
CA LYS A 145 -21.76 -13.42 -1.81
C LYS A 145 -21.28 -12.55 -0.64
N ASP A 146 -22.15 -11.69 -0.10
CA ASP A 146 -21.82 -10.79 1.01
C ASP A 146 -21.81 -11.51 2.38
N GLU A 147 -20.88 -12.46 2.52
CA GLU A 147 -20.68 -13.27 3.71
C GLU A 147 -19.19 -13.40 4.07
N LEU A 148 -18.86 -13.17 5.34
CA LEU A 148 -17.64 -13.65 5.97
C LEU A 148 -17.90 -15.04 6.57
N VAL A 149 -17.07 -16.02 6.20
CA VAL A 149 -17.15 -17.41 6.65
C VAL A 149 -15.94 -17.75 7.50
N VAL A 150 -16.17 -18.44 8.62
CA VAL A 150 -15.13 -19.03 9.48
C VAL A 150 -15.41 -20.52 9.66
N ASP A 151 -14.69 -21.36 8.93
CA ASP A 151 -14.75 -22.82 9.01
C ASP A 151 -13.70 -23.35 10.00
N VAL A 152 -14.13 -24.10 11.02
CA VAL A 152 -13.26 -24.57 12.11
C VAL A 152 -13.28 -26.08 12.23
N ALA A 153 -12.12 -26.69 12.46
CA ALA A 153 -11.95 -28.09 12.81
C ALA A 153 -11.09 -28.26 14.08
N GLY A 154 -11.27 -29.37 14.80
CA GLY A 154 -10.49 -29.71 16.01
C GLY A 154 -11.02 -29.13 17.33
N ALA A 155 -12.23 -28.57 17.32
CA ALA A 155 -12.90 -28.09 18.53
C ALA A 155 -13.42 -29.27 19.39
N ASP A 156 -13.50 -29.10 20.72
CA ASP A 156 -14.12 -30.11 21.57
C ASP A 156 -15.64 -30.15 21.30
N PRO A 157 -16.21 -31.28 20.81
CA PRO A 157 -17.63 -31.38 20.51
C PRO A 157 -18.54 -31.18 21.73
N ASN A 158 -18.02 -31.29 22.96
CA ASN A 158 -18.80 -31.09 24.18
C ASN A 158 -18.70 -29.65 24.71
N SER A 159 -17.75 -28.86 24.21
CA SER A 159 -17.64 -27.44 24.55
C SER A 159 -18.81 -26.64 23.97
N VAL A 160 -19.24 -25.59 24.68
CA VAL A 160 -20.13 -24.57 24.12
C VAL A 160 -19.26 -23.49 23.50
N GLN A 161 -19.52 -23.21 22.23
CA GLN A 161 -18.89 -22.17 21.42
C GLN A 161 -19.84 -20.99 21.28
N THR A 162 -19.28 -19.78 21.10
CA THR A 162 -20.08 -18.57 20.86
C THR A 162 -19.48 -17.69 19.79
N ALA A 163 -20.32 -17.19 18.89
CA ALA A 163 -20.02 -16.08 17.99
C ALA A 163 -20.81 -14.85 18.45
N GLN A 164 -20.19 -13.68 18.50
CA GLN A 164 -20.82 -12.43 18.95
C GLN A 164 -20.64 -11.34 17.89
N GLY A 165 -21.75 -10.73 17.45
CA GLY A 165 -21.74 -9.52 16.63
C GLY A 165 -21.99 -8.30 17.49
N ASN A 166 -21.18 -7.25 17.33
CA ASN A 166 -21.14 -6.08 18.19
C ASN A 166 -21.05 -4.78 17.39
N LEU A 167 -21.70 -3.75 17.92
CA LEU A 167 -21.45 -2.35 17.61
C LEU A 167 -21.06 -1.61 18.90
N TRP A 168 -20.46 -0.42 18.75
CA TRP A 168 -19.82 0.37 19.81
C TRP A 168 -20.68 1.53 20.30
N SER A 169 -20.21 2.21 21.34
CA SER A 169 -20.84 3.43 21.86
C SER A 169 -21.08 4.46 20.76
N GLY A 170 -22.24 5.11 20.78
CA GLY A 170 -22.71 6.03 19.74
C GLY A 170 -23.68 5.41 18.73
N ARG A 171 -23.55 4.11 18.42
CA ARG A 171 -24.46 3.38 17.51
C ARG A 171 -25.76 2.98 18.19
N SER A 172 -26.89 3.10 17.50
CA SER A 172 -28.25 2.81 18.01
C SER A 172 -29.01 1.76 17.17
N PRO A 173 -28.44 0.56 16.93
CA PRO A 173 -29.04 -0.45 16.09
C PRO A 173 -30.25 -1.15 16.73
N GLN A 174 -31.12 -1.70 15.90
CA GLN A 174 -32.13 -2.67 16.28
C GLN A 174 -31.50 -4.07 16.41
N ALA A 175 -31.19 -4.49 17.64
CA ALA A 175 -30.78 -5.86 17.92
C ALA A 175 -31.97 -6.84 17.94
N GLN A 176 -31.85 -7.96 17.23
CA GLN A 176 -32.86 -9.04 17.20
C GLN A 176 -32.20 -10.43 17.24
N ALA A 177 -32.97 -11.43 17.65
CA ALA A 177 -32.60 -12.84 17.64
C ALA A 177 -33.75 -13.68 17.06
N SER A 178 -33.45 -14.57 16.12
CA SER A 178 -34.43 -15.43 15.44
C SER A 178 -33.83 -16.80 15.15
N GLY A 179 -34.27 -17.82 15.87
CA GLY A 179 -33.70 -19.17 15.76
C GLY A 179 -32.21 -19.19 16.09
N ALA A 180 -31.38 -19.60 15.13
CA ALA A 180 -29.92 -19.61 15.25
C ALA A 180 -29.25 -18.27 14.88
N THR A 181 -29.97 -17.30 14.31
CA THR A 181 -29.38 -16.07 13.73
C THR A 181 -29.68 -14.84 14.58
N GLY A 182 -28.64 -14.12 14.99
CA GLY A 182 -28.75 -12.79 15.62
C GLY A 182 -28.47 -11.68 14.60
N THR A 183 -29.19 -10.57 14.66
CA THR A 183 -29.01 -9.43 13.74
C THR A 183 -28.87 -8.10 14.48
N LEU A 184 -27.95 -7.24 14.03
CA LEU A 184 -27.91 -5.81 14.34
C LEU A 184 -28.23 -5.05 13.04
N ALA A 185 -29.19 -4.13 13.08
CA ALA A 185 -29.60 -3.35 11.91
C ALA A 185 -29.77 -1.88 12.25
N GLU A 186 -29.19 -0.98 11.47
CA GLU A 186 -29.30 0.48 11.67
C GLU A 186 -29.48 1.19 10.33
N THR A 187 -30.15 2.35 10.34
CA THR A 187 -30.39 3.17 9.15
C THR A 187 -30.30 4.65 9.50
N TRP A 188 -29.77 5.45 8.58
CA TRP A 188 -29.61 6.89 8.68
C TRP A 188 -29.91 7.55 7.31
N VAL A 189 -29.89 8.88 7.23
CA VAL A 189 -30.24 9.61 6.00
C VAL A 189 -29.13 10.62 5.69
N ASP A 190 -28.64 10.63 4.46
CA ASP A 190 -27.69 11.65 3.95
C ASP A 190 -28.46 12.97 3.69
N ASN A 191 -28.75 13.70 4.77
CA ASN A 191 -29.47 14.97 4.77
C ASN A 191 -28.64 16.27 5.06
N PRO A 192 -27.29 16.32 4.98
CA PRO A 192 -26.56 17.57 5.07
C PRO A 192 -26.71 18.41 3.78
N THR A 193 -26.03 19.55 3.69
CA THR A 193 -26.02 20.37 2.46
C THR A 193 -25.34 19.61 1.32
N GLY A 194 -25.99 19.49 0.16
CA GLY A 194 -25.51 18.60 -0.90
C GLY A 194 -25.71 17.11 -0.62
N GLY A 195 -26.50 16.76 0.40
CA GLY A 195 -27.01 15.41 0.65
C GLY A 195 -28.04 14.97 -0.41
N THR A 196 -28.07 13.67 -0.67
CA THR A 196 -29.01 12.97 -1.54
C THR A 196 -30.44 12.90 -0.97
N GLY A 197 -30.60 13.03 0.35
CA GLY A 197 -31.83 12.71 1.06
C GLY A 197 -32.20 11.22 1.08
N GLN A 198 -31.29 10.33 0.65
CA GLN A 198 -31.52 8.89 0.63
C GLN A 198 -31.27 8.25 2.01
N THR A 199 -32.02 7.19 2.30
CA THR A 199 -31.78 6.33 3.46
C THR A 199 -30.66 5.34 3.14
N PHE A 200 -29.63 5.33 3.97
CA PHE A 200 -28.56 4.33 4.00
C PHE A 200 -28.64 3.52 5.29
N GLY A 201 -27.80 2.50 5.44
CA GLY A 201 -27.79 1.69 6.63
C GLY A 201 -26.82 0.52 6.58
N SER A 202 -26.75 -0.21 7.69
CA SER A 202 -25.92 -1.41 7.83
C SER A 202 -26.72 -2.54 8.49
N LEU A 203 -26.60 -3.76 7.96
CA LEU A 203 -27.11 -4.99 8.58
C LEU A 203 -25.94 -5.95 8.82
N LEU A 204 -25.78 -6.40 10.07
CA LEU A 204 -24.91 -7.50 10.46
C LEU A 204 -25.77 -8.68 10.90
N ALA A 205 -25.58 -9.86 10.31
CA ALA A 205 -26.31 -11.08 10.62
C ALA A 205 -25.35 -12.23 10.96
N VAL A 206 -25.27 -12.61 12.23
CA VAL A 206 -24.40 -13.69 12.72
C VAL A 206 -25.21 -14.96 12.91
N THR A 207 -24.73 -16.08 12.37
CA THR A 207 -25.27 -17.43 12.61
C THR A 207 -24.15 -18.46 12.74
N ALA A 208 -24.46 -19.67 13.22
CA ALA A 208 -23.49 -20.75 13.35
C ALA A 208 -24.09 -22.12 13.01
N GLY A 209 -23.31 -22.92 12.28
CA GLY A 209 -23.57 -24.33 12.00
C GLY A 209 -22.85 -25.24 12.98
N GLY A 210 -23.53 -26.32 13.36
CA GLY A 210 -23.11 -27.22 14.43
C GLY A 210 -24.35 -27.88 15.04
N ARG A 211 -24.29 -28.17 16.34
CA ARG A 211 -25.43 -28.66 17.12
C ARG A 211 -25.93 -27.57 18.07
N ASN A 212 -27.22 -27.61 18.38
CA ASN A 212 -27.86 -26.76 19.40
C ASN A 212 -27.71 -25.23 19.18
N ALA A 213 -27.53 -24.78 17.93
CA ALA A 213 -27.30 -23.37 17.61
C ALA A 213 -28.53 -22.50 17.94
N THR A 214 -28.33 -21.49 18.78
CA THR A 214 -29.37 -20.58 19.28
C THR A 214 -28.85 -19.15 19.39
N SER A 215 -29.68 -18.18 19.00
CA SER A 215 -29.35 -16.75 19.04
C SER A 215 -29.98 -16.05 20.24
N THR A 216 -29.31 -14.99 20.72
CA THR A 216 -29.73 -14.15 21.84
C THR A 216 -29.34 -12.69 21.60
N VAL A 217 -30.20 -11.76 22.02
CA VAL A 217 -29.82 -10.35 22.19
C VAL A 217 -29.18 -10.22 23.56
N VAL A 218 -27.96 -9.69 23.64
CA VAL A 218 -27.24 -9.50 24.92
C VAL A 218 -27.50 -8.10 25.48
N ASN A 219 -27.49 -7.10 24.60
CA ASN A 219 -27.87 -5.71 24.86
C ASN A 219 -28.28 -5.06 23.51
N GLY A 220 -28.61 -3.77 23.49
CA GLY A 220 -29.04 -3.08 22.26
C GLY A 220 -28.03 -3.07 21.11
N GLN A 221 -26.73 -3.26 21.40
CA GLN A 221 -25.61 -3.20 20.46
C GLN A 221 -24.89 -4.56 20.26
N THR A 222 -25.31 -5.62 20.97
CA THR A 222 -24.66 -6.95 20.91
C THR A 222 -25.68 -8.08 20.71
N VAL A 223 -25.43 -8.92 19.71
CA VAL A 223 -26.10 -10.22 19.52
C VAL A 223 -25.09 -11.37 19.66
N LYS A 224 -25.55 -12.50 20.19
CA LYS A 224 -24.73 -13.69 20.42
C LYS A 224 -25.42 -14.96 19.95
N VAL A 225 -24.71 -15.76 19.17
CA VAL A 225 -25.07 -17.13 18.82
C VAL A 225 -24.27 -18.08 19.69
N SER A 226 -24.94 -19.05 20.31
CA SER A 226 -24.34 -20.09 21.16
C SER A 226 -24.66 -21.47 20.59
N PHE A 227 -23.66 -22.35 20.50
CA PHE A 227 -23.77 -23.65 19.82
C PHE A 227 -22.75 -24.66 20.39
N ASN A 228 -22.86 -25.93 20.00
CA ASN A 228 -21.81 -26.93 20.17
C ASN A 228 -21.26 -27.30 18.78
N PRO A 229 -19.97 -27.68 18.64
CA PRO A 229 -19.46 -28.25 17.39
C PRO A 229 -20.21 -29.53 17.00
N ASN A 230 -20.06 -29.96 15.74
CA ASN A 230 -20.45 -31.27 15.26
C ASN A 230 -19.72 -32.39 16.02
N ALA A 231 -20.16 -33.65 15.87
CA ALA A 231 -19.60 -34.78 16.61
C ALA A 231 -18.12 -35.10 16.27
N ASP A 232 -17.63 -34.59 15.14
CA ASP A 232 -16.24 -34.66 14.67
C ASP A 232 -15.38 -33.46 15.11
N GLY A 233 -15.95 -32.51 15.85
CA GLY A 233 -15.27 -31.27 16.27
C GLY A 233 -15.24 -30.17 15.21
N THR A 234 -16.01 -30.27 14.12
CA THR A 234 -16.17 -29.20 13.13
C THR A 234 -17.27 -28.19 13.50
N PHE A 235 -17.14 -26.94 13.05
CA PHE A 235 -18.24 -25.97 13.02
C PHE A 235 -17.99 -24.90 11.95
N ARG A 236 -19.04 -24.15 11.60
CA ARG A 236 -18.93 -22.95 10.75
C ARG A 236 -19.62 -21.78 11.44
N VAL A 237 -19.02 -20.59 11.40
CA VAL A 237 -19.71 -19.31 11.63
C VAL A 237 -19.90 -18.64 10.28
N VAL A 238 -21.09 -18.10 10.02
CA VAL A 238 -21.38 -17.26 8.85
C VAL A 238 -21.88 -15.91 9.34
N VAL A 239 -21.29 -14.86 8.78
CA VAL A 239 -21.64 -13.47 9.06
C VAL A 239 -22.08 -12.85 7.74
N GLY A 240 -23.38 -12.71 7.55
CA GLY A 240 -23.95 -12.00 6.40
C GLY A 240 -23.97 -10.49 6.65
N ALA A 241 -23.51 -9.70 5.67
CA ALA A 241 -23.51 -8.24 5.74
C ALA A 241 -23.88 -7.61 4.38
N PRO A 242 -25.16 -7.69 3.97
CA PRO A 242 -25.63 -7.21 2.67
C PRO A 242 -25.86 -5.69 2.66
N HIS A 243 -26.04 -5.15 1.47
CA HIS A 243 -26.65 -3.82 1.25
C HIS A 243 -27.94 -3.66 2.08
N TRP A 244 -28.08 -2.54 2.79
CA TRP A 244 -29.20 -2.32 3.71
C TRP A 244 -29.68 -0.86 3.74
N THR A 245 -30.97 -0.67 3.50
CA THR A 245 -31.66 0.63 3.54
C THR A 245 -32.93 0.60 4.43
N GLY A 246 -33.04 -0.45 5.26
CA GLY A 246 -34.19 -0.72 6.14
C GLY A 246 -35.03 -1.92 5.69
N GLY A 247 -35.96 -2.36 6.55
CA GLY A 247 -36.85 -3.49 6.29
C GLY A 247 -36.95 -4.45 7.47
N ASN A 248 -37.04 -5.77 7.20
CA ASN A 248 -37.07 -6.81 8.23
C ASN A 248 -35.72 -7.55 8.26
N ALA A 249 -34.86 -7.18 9.22
CA ALA A 249 -33.50 -7.70 9.31
C ALA A 249 -33.42 -9.25 9.45
N PRO A 250 -34.22 -9.91 10.32
CA PRO A 250 -34.28 -11.38 10.37
C PRO A 250 -34.68 -12.05 9.05
N SER A 251 -35.62 -11.49 8.29
CA SER A 251 -36.01 -12.04 6.98
C SER A 251 -34.92 -11.85 5.93
N THR A 252 -34.30 -10.67 5.85
CA THR A 252 -33.17 -10.41 4.93
C THR A 252 -31.97 -11.29 5.27
N ALA A 253 -31.65 -11.44 6.56
CA ALA A 253 -30.60 -12.35 7.02
C ALA A 253 -30.88 -13.82 6.66
N ALA A 254 -32.12 -14.28 6.81
CA ALA A 254 -32.52 -15.65 6.43
C ALA A 254 -32.50 -15.87 4.91
N GLN A 255 -32.90 -14.86 4.12
CA GLN A 255 -32.84 -14.92 2.65
C GLN A 255 -31.40 -14.91 2.13
N LEU A 256 -30.52 -14.10 2.72
CA LEU A 256 -29.09 -14.09 2.38
C LEU A 256 -28.48 -15.43 2.77
N ILE A 257 -28.46 -15.77 4.07
CA ILE A 257 -27.64 -16.87 4.60
C ILE A 257 -28.19 -18.25 4.21
N GLY A 258 -29.51 -18.39 4.08
CA GLY A 258 -30.14 -19.66 3.72
C GLY A 258 -29.74 -20.80 4.65
N ASN A 259 -28.98 -21.77 4.13
CA ASN A 259 -28.43 -22.89 4.88
C ASN A 259 -26.89 -22.98 4.81
N ASP A 260 -26.19 -21.93 4.41
CA ASP A 260 -24.75 -21.99 4.13
C ASP A 260 -23.89 -22.20 5.39
N ALA A 261 -24.45 -21.95 6.57
CA ALA A 261 -23.88 -22.37 7.85
C ALA A 261 -23.72 -23.90 8.00
N THR A 262 -24.51 -24.72 7.29
CA THR A 262 -24.47 -26.19 7.36
C THR A 262 -24.29 -26.89 6.01
N ALA A 263 -24.22 -26.13 4.91
CA ALA A 263 -24.00 -26.67 3.57
C ALA A 263 -22.55 -27.12 3.31
N SER A 264 -22.38 -28.15 2.48
CA SER A 264 -21.06 -28.58 1.98
C SER A 264 -20.61 -27.73 0.79
N GLY A 265 -19.34 -27.33 0.77
CA GLY A 265 -18.70 -26.72 -0.41
C GLY A 265 -19.06 -25.26 -0.70
N VAL A 266 -19.40 -24.46 0.32
CA VAL A 266 -19.75 -23.03 0.13
C VAL A 266 -18.56 -22.16 -0.32
N ASP A 267 -17.33 -22.67 -0.19
CA ASP A 267 -16.11 -22.11 -0.76
C ASP A 267 -16.01 -22.29 -2.28
N THR A 268 -16.80 -23.17 -2.90
CA THR A 268 -16.76 -23.43 -4.36
C THR A 268 -16.97 -22.17 -5.19
N GLY A 269 -17.90 -21.29 -4.81
CA GLY A 269 -18.14 -20.03 -5.53
C GLY A 269 -16.98 -19.04 -5.38
N HIS A 270 -16.41 -18.97 -4.18
CA HIS A 270 -15.29 -18.09 -3.83
C HIS A 270 -13.98 -18.52 -4.53
N LEU A 271 -13.60 -19.80 -4.43
CA LEU A 271 -12.40 -20.35 -5.07
C LEU A 271 -12.47 -20.26 -6.60
N ASN A 272 -13.62 -20.63 -7.21
CA ASN A 272 -13.81 -20.46 -8.64
C ASN A 272 -13.65 -19.00 -9.08
N TRP A 273 -14.06 -18.02 -8.28
CA TRP A 273 -13.86 -16.62 -8.63
C TRP A 273 -12.37 -16.22 -8.57
N TRP A 274 -11.69 -16.51 -7.47
CA TRP A 274 -10.26 -16.18 -7.30
C TRP A 274 -9.37 -16.86 -8.34
N HIS A 275 -9.61 -18.14 -8.63
CA HIS A 275 -8.83 -18.87 -9.66
C HIS A 275 -9.08 -18.30 -11.07
N ASN A 276 -10.30 -17.84 -11.38
CA ASN A 276 -10.58 -17.16 -12.65
C ASN A 276 -9.96 -15.75 -12.71
N PHE A 277 -9.94 -15.01 -11.59
CA PHE A 277 -9.25 -13.73 -11.49
C PHE A 277 -7.74 -13.90 -11.77
N TRP A 278 -7.09 -14.82 -11.06
CA TRP A 278 -5.66 -15.11 -11.25
C TRP A 278 -5.33 -15.82 -12.56
N ALA A 279 -6.30 -16.39 -13.27
CA ALA A 279 -6.14 -16.85 -14.66
C ALA A 279 -6.14 -15.69 -15.67
N GLY A 280 -6.84 -14.60 -15.39
CA GLY A 280 -6.91 -13.40 -16.24
C GLY A 280 -5.80 -12.37 -15.97
N ALA A 281 -5.43 -12.16 -14.70
CA ALA A 281 -4.47 -11.12 -14.30
C ALA A 281 -3.06 -11.32 -14.89
N ASN A 282 -2.36 -10.23 -15.19
CA ASN A 282 -0.97 -10.26 -15.66
C ASN A 282 -0.01 -10.28 -14.47
N LEU A 283 0.69 -11.40 -14.30
CA LEU A 283 1.64 -11.64 -13.22
C LEU A 283 3.06 -11.20 -13.59
N MET A 284 3.90 -11.06 -12.56
CA MET A 284 5.35 -10.90 -12.68
C MET A 284 6.03 -11.79 -11.63
N GLU A 285 7.19 -12.33 -11.98
CA GLU A 285 8.19 -12.91 -11.09
C GLU A 285 9.45 -12.05 -11.25
N VAL A 286 10.06 -11.63 -10.15
CA VAL A 286 11.23 -10.73 -10.18
C VAL A 286 12.28 -11.20 -9.19
N ASN A 287 13.54 -11.20 -9.62
CA ASN A 287 14.68 -11.49 -8.77
C ASN A 287 15.75 -10.41 -8.85
N SER A 288 16.37 -10.17 -7.70
CA SER A 288 17.49 -9.24 -7.51
C SER A 288 18.46 -9.82 -6.48
N ALA A 289 19.73 -9.38 -6.52
CA ALA A 289 20.75 -9.87 -5.59
C ALA A 289 20.64 -9.27 -4.18
N ASP A 290 19.98 -8.12 -4.03
CA ASP A 290 19.75 -7.42 -2.75
C ASP A 290 18.33 -7.62 -2.18
N GLY A 291 17.49 -8.38 -2.87
CA GLY A 291 16.11 -8.70 -2.46
C GLY A 291 15.07 -7.64 -2.81
N SER A 292 15.45 -6.48 -3.36
CA SER A 292 14.50 -5.39 -3.62
C SER A 292 13.44 -5.77 -4.66
N GLY A 293 13.85 -6.47 -5.72
CA GLY A 293 12.98 -6.89 -6.81
C GLY A 293 11.93 -7.92 -6.36
N GLN A 294 12.35 -8.95 -5.61
CA GLN A 294 11.45 -9.94 -5.02
C GLN A 294 10.42 -9.27 -4.10
N TYR A 295 10.86 -8.33 -3.26
CA TYR A 295 9.98 -7.66 -2.30
C TYR A 295 8.92 -6.78 -2.99
N LEU A 296 9.32 -6.02 -4.02
CA LEU A 296 8.43 -5.19 -4.82
C LEU A 296 7.46 -6.02 -5.68
N GLU A 297 7.88 -7.17 -6.21
CA GLU A 297 6.98 -8.17 -6.82
C GLU A 297 5.92 -8.66 -5.83
N ASN A 298 6.30 -8.90 -4.57
CA ASN A 298 5.35 -9.33 -3.55
C ASN A 298 4.34 -8.22 -3.21
N LEU A 299 4.77 -6.96 -3.10
CA LEU A 299 3.86 -5.81 -2.94
C LEU A 299 2.94 -5.62 -4.17
N ARG A 300 3.45 -5.72 -5.41
CA ARG A 300 2.63 -5.69 -6.64
C ARG A 300 1.58 -6.79 -6.66
N THR A 301 1.91 -8.00 -6.20
CA THR A 301 0.96 -9.11 -6.16
C THR A 301 -0.10 -8.89 -5.08
N ILE A 302 0.32 -8.38 -3.92
CA ILE A 302 -0.55 -8.00 -2.79
C ILE A 302 -1.52 -6.87 -3.20
N TYR A 303 -1.06 -5.87 -3.96
CA TYR A 303 -1.90 -4.85 -4.56
C TYR A 303 -3.04 -5.44 -5.40
N LEU A 304 -2.73 -6.40 -6.31
CA LEU A 304 -3.76 -7.03 -7.15
C LEU A 304 -4.79 -7.82 -6.33
N TYR A 305 -4.37 -8.40 -5.20
CA TYR A 305 -5.28 -9.03 -4.24
C TYR A 305 -6.15 -8.00 -3.49
N GLN A 306 -5.56 -6.89 -3.05
CA GLN A 306 -6.25 -5.79 -2.38
C GLN A 306 -7.33 -5.20 -3.30
N GLU A 307 -6.98 -4.82 -4.53
CA GLU A 307 -7.91 -4.29 -5.53
C GLU A 307 -9.06 -5.25 -5.86
N ALA A 308 -8.76 -6.54 -6.05
CA ALA A 308 -9.74 -7.59 -6.26
C ALA A 308 -10.71 -7.75 -5.07
N SER A 309 -10.27 -7.35 -3.88
CA SER A 309 -11.02 -7.36 -2.62
C SER A 309 -11.69 -6.01 -2.30
N LEU A 310 -11.34 -4.92 -3.00
CA LEU A 310 -11.81 -3.53 -2.79
C LEU A 310 -12.81 -3.05 -3.86
N ASN A 311 -12.57 -3.33 -5.13
CA ASN A 311 -13.15 -2.55 -6.23
C ASN A 311 -14.05 -3.38 -7.17
N ARG A 312 -15.18 -3.87 -6.64
CA ARG A 312 -16.18 -4.65 -7.41
C ARG A 312 -17.65 -4.30 -7.14
N GLY A 313 -17.92 -3.42 -6.17
CA GLY A 313 -19.25 -3.03 -5.72
C GLY A 313 -19.91 -1.96 -6.59
N GLN A 314 -20.75 -1.15 -5.97
CA GLN A 314 -21.35 0.03 -6.61
C GLN A 314 -20.35 1.19 -6.69
N TYR A 315 -19.48 1.32 -5.69
CA TYR A 315 -18.49 2.39 -5.56
C TYR A 315 -17.08 1.83 -5.37
N PRO A 316 -16.01 2.63 -5.56
CA PRO A 316 -14.67 2.22 -5.18
C PRO A 316 -14.55 2.02 -3.67
N GLY A 317 -13.90 0.94 -3.25
CA GLY A 317 -13.61 0.62 -1.85
C GLY A 317 -12.48 1.46 -1.23
N THR A 318 -12.04 2.50 -1.94
CA THR A 318 -10.94 3.42 -1.62
C THR A 318 -11.31 4.81 -2.15
N GLN A 319 -11.13 5.85 -1.35
CA GLN A 319 -11.60 7.21 -1.67
C GLN A 319 -10.52 8.30 -1.74
N ALA A 320 -9.48 8.16 -0.93
CA ALA A 320 -8.36 9.08 -0.78
C ALA A 320 -7.09 8.27 -0.43
N GLY A 321 -6.88 7.18 -1.17
CA GLY A 321 -5.82 6.21 -0.92
C GLY A 321 -6.05 5.23 0.24
N VAL A 322 -6.90 5.61 1.19
CA VAL A 322 -7.41 4.74 2.26
C VAL A 322 -8.09 3.51 1.66
N ALA A 323 -7.73 2.32 2.16
CA ALA A 323 -8.38 1.06 1.78
C ALA A 323 -9.60 0.81 2.69
N ASP A 324 -10.64 1.63 2.55
CA ASP A 324 -11.78 1.78 3.46
C ASP A 324 -12.43 0.42 3.86
N LEU A 325 -12.49 -0.56 2.95
CA LEU A 325 -13.09 -1.86 3.28
C LEU A 325 -12.28 -2.69 4.30
N PHE A 326 -11.05 -2.29 4.61
CA PHE A 326 -10.16 -2.89 5.60
C PHE A 326 -9.94 -2.01 6.85
N ALA A 327 -10.83 -1.04 7.08
CA ALA A 327 -10.92 -0.31 8.35
C ALA A 327 -11.01 -1.27 9.55
N PHE A 328 -10.19 -1.03 10.57
CA PHE A 328 -10.17 -1.81 11.82
C PHE A 328 -10.55 -0.97 13.05
N SER A 329 -10.80 0.33 12.86
CA SER A 329 -10.95 1.34 13.93
C SER A 329 -12.39 1.81 14.13
N GLN A 330 -13.34 0.88 14.13
CA GLN A 330 -14.77 1.16 14.38
C GLN A 330 -15.37 2.05 13.26
N ASP A 331 -16.06 3.14 13.60
CA ASP A 331 -16.51 4.16 12.62
C ASP A 331 -15.53 5.36 12.54
N THR A 332 -14.32 5.24 13.08
CA THR A 332 -13.27 6.22 12.77
C THR A 332 -12.85 6.02 11.32
N GLN A 333 -12.77 7.12 10.57
CA GLN A 333 -12.38 7.15 9.18
C GLN A 333 -11.41 8.31 8.96
N ASP A 334 -10.37 8.08 8.16
CA ASP A 334 -9.54 9.15 7.62
C ASP A 334 -10.33 9.94 6.54
N TRP A 335 -9.98 11.22 6.38
CA TRP A 335 -10.59 12.14 5.40
C TRP A 335 -12.11 12.33 5.58
N VAL A 336 -12.86 12.40 4.47
CA VAL A 336 -14.31 12.58 4.45
C VAL A 336 -14.94 11.32 3.82
N PRO A 337 -15.68 10.49 4.59
CA PRO A 337 -16.18 9.19 4.13
C PRO A 337 -17.21 9.20 2.99
N ALA A 338 -17.55 10.37 2.45
CA ALA A 338 -18.50 10.55 1.36
C ALA A 338 -17.85 11.04 0.06
N ASP A 339 -16.56 11.41 0.09
CA ASP A 339 -15.94 12.24 -0.93
C ASP A 339 -14.70 11.52 -1.50
N TYR A 340 -14.47 11.64 -2.80
CA TYR A 340 -13.41 10.95 -3.55
C TYR A 340 -12.42 11.97 -4.12
N TRP A 341 -11.12 11.73 -3.92
CA TRP A 341 -10.00 12.50 -4.46
C TRP A 341 -9.48 11.79 -5.71
N PHE A 342 -9.65 12.35 -6.91
CA PHE A 342 -9.25 11.65 -8.13
C PHE A 342 -7.72 11.49 -8.25
N TRP A 343 -6.97 12.50 -7.80
CA TRP A 343 -5.51 12.50 -7.73
C TRP A 343 -4.95 11.28 -6.99
N ASN A 344 -5.65 10.81 -5.95
CA ASN A 344 -5.27 9.67 -5.09
C ASN A 344 -5.74 8.30 -5.63
N LEU A 345 -6.36 8.25 -6.82
CA LEU A 345 -6.90 7.01 -7.39
C LEU A 345 -6.33 6.69 -8.79
N ARG A 346 -5.60 7.62 -9.41
CA ARG A 346 -5.09 7.48 -10.78
C ARG A 346 -3.93 6.47 -10.93
N MET A 347 -3.15 6.18 -9.88
CA MET A 347 -2.21 5.05 -9.89
C MET A 347 -2.94 3.70 -9.95
N GLN A 348 -4.07 3.57 -9.24
CA GLN A 348 -4.86 2.33 -9.22
C GLN A 348 -5.44 2.05 -10.61
N LEU A 349 -6.00 3.09 -11.25
CA LEU A 349 -6.49 3.01 -12.63
C LEU A 349 -5.40 2.53 -13.61
N ALA A 350 -4.18 3.09 -13.51
CA ALA A 350 -3.03 2.73 -14.32
C ALA A 350 -2.58 1.28 -14.09
N ALA A 351 -2.41 0.89 -12.83
CA ALA A 351 -1.95 -0.43 -12.42
C ALA A 351 -2.94 -1.53 -12.80
N ASN A 352 -4.24 -1.33 -12.59
CA ASN A 352 -5.29 -2.28 -12.93
C ASN A 352 -5.43 -2.50 -14.45
N LEU A 353 -5.33 -1.41 -15.22
CA LEU A 353 -5.40 -1.44 -16.67
C LEU A 353 -4.24 -2.26 -17.27
N SER A 354 -3.00 -1.88 -16.96
CA SER A 354 -1.79 -2.55 -17.42
C SER A 354 -1.59 -3.96 -16.84
N SER A 355 -2.11 -4.25 -15.64
CA SER A 355 -2.15 -5.61 -15.06
C SER A 355 -3.24 -6.51 -15.66
N GLY A 356 -3.95 -6.07 -16.69
CA GLY A 356 -4.94 -6.91 -17.39
C GLY A 356 -6.25 -7.14 -16.61
N VAL A 357 -6.49 -6.35 -15.56
CA VAL A 357 -7.68 -6.43 -14.70
C VAL A 357 -8.57 -5.17 -14.76
N PRO A 358 -8.79 -4.52 -15.93
CA PRO A 358 -9.52 -3.24 -16.02
C PRO A 358 -10.98 -3.31 -15.59
N ALA A 359 -11.54 -4.50 -15.35
CA ALA A 359 -12.84 -4.66 -14.71
C ALA A 359 -12.90 -4.04 -13.31
N LEU A 360 -11.78 -3.99 -12.58
CA LEU A 360 -11.69 -3.34 -11.26
C LEU A 360 -11.80 -1.82 -11.34
N ASN A 361 -11.57 -1.21 -12.51
CA ASN A 361 -11.78 0.23 -12.73
C ASN A 361 -13.27 0.59 -12.92
N THR A 362 -14.18 -0.40 -12.96
CA THR A 362 -15.62 -0.18 -13.24
C THR A 362 -16.31 0.72 -12.21
N PRO A 363 -16.12 0.56 -10.88
CA PRO A 363 -16.77 1.43 -9.90
C PRO A 363 -16.31 2.90 -10.02
N PHE A 364 -15.03 3.12 -10.33
CA PHE A 364 -14.46 4.46 -10.56
C PHE A 364 -15.11 5.13 -11.78
N PHE A 365 -15.21 4.45 -12.92
CA PHE A 365 -15.90 5.01 -14.09
C PHE A 365 -17.39 5.21 -13.86
N ASN A 366 -18.05 4.32 -13.11
CA ASN A 366 -19.46 4.46 -12.73
C ASN A 366 -19.68 5.71 -11.84
N LEU A 367 -18.80 5.96 -10.86
CA LEU A 367 -18.87 7.10 -9.95
C LEU A 367 -18.98 8.44 -10.70
N TYR A 368 -18.20 8.65 -11.77
CA TYR A 368 -18.26 9.89 -12.56
C TYR A 368 -19.34 9.86 -13.66
N THR A 369 -19.49 8.74 -14.38
CA THR A 369 -20.42 8.69 -15.54
C THR A 369 -21.90 8.66 -15.14
N SER A 370 -22.25 7.97 -14.05
CA SER A 370 -23.65 7.96 -13.54
C SER A 370 -24.07 9.31 -12.96
N ASN A 371 -23.12 10.04 -12.36
CA ASN A 371 -23.33 11.34 -11.74
C ASN A 371 -23.25 12.54 -12.70
N LEU A 372 -22.99 12.34 -14.00
CA LEU A 372 -22.77 13.43 -14.97
C LEU A 372 -23.84 14.55 -14.92
N ALA A 373 -25.11 14.20 -14.74
CA ALA A 373 -26.19 15.19 -14.63
C ALA A 373 -26.07 16.06 -13.35
N ASN A 374 -25.62 15.49 -12.23
CA ASN A 374 -25.38 16.21 -10.99
C ASN A 374 -24.15 17.12 -11.12
N ILE A 375 -23.08 16.62 -11.76
CA ILE A 375 -21.85 17.38 -12.04
C ILE A 375 -22.15 18.58 -12.96
N GLN A 376 -22.97 18.41 -13.99
CA GLN A 376 -23.43 19.52 -14.86
C GLN A 376 -24.28 20.54 -14.09
N SER A 377 -25.19 20.07 -13.23
CA SER A 377 -26.00 20.92 -12.36
C SER A 377 -25.15 21.73 -11.36
N TRP A 378 -24.12 21.11 -10.78
CA TRP A 378 -23.12 21.75 -9.93
C TRP A 378 -22.35 22.83 -10.70
N THR A 379 -21.79 22.47 -11.86
CA THR A 379 -21.04 23.38 -12.75
C THR A 379 -21.87 24.62 -13.12
N GLN A 380 -23.15 24.45 -13.44
CA GLN A 380 -24.04 25.57 -13.79
C GLN A 380 -24.27 26.56 -12.64
N GLN A 381 -24.23 26.08 -11.38
CA GLN A 381 -24.46 26.90 -10.18
C GLN A 381 -23.17 27.54 -9.66
N HIS A 382 -22.05 26.82 -9.68
CA HIS A 382 -20.79 27.18 -9.02
C HIS A 382 -19.69 27.65 -9.99
N VAL A 383 -19.84 27.43 -11.31
CA VAL A 383 -18.97 28.02 -12.36
C VAL A 383 -19.79 28.81 -13.40
N PRO A 384 -20.48 29.90 -12.97
CA PRO A 384 -21.45 30.61 -13.79
C PRO A 384 -20.87 31.19 -15.07
N GLY A 385 -21.55 30.94 -16.19
CA GLY A 385 -21.16 31.38 -17.53
C GLY A 385 -20.47 30.31 -18.39
N THR A 386 -20.13 29.15 -17.81
CA THR A 386 -19.58 28.00 -18.54
C THR A 386 -20.68 27.07 -19.07
N THR A 387 -20.29 26.07 -19.88
CA THR A 387 -21.16 24.98 -20.34
C THR A 387 -20.38 23.66 -20.31
N GLY A 388 -21.03 22.55 -19.98
CA GLY A 388 -20.36 21.25 -19.82
C GLY A 388 -20.29 20.83 -18.34
N ALA A 389 -19.22 20.13 -17.97
CA ALA A 389 -19.00 19.57 -16.63
C ALA A 389 -17.58 19.89 -16.12
N CYS A 390 -17.49 20.70 -15.07
CA CYS A 390 -16.35 20.71 -14.15
C CYS A 390 -16.53 19.52 -13.21
N VAL A 391 -15.74 18.46 -13.39
CA VAL A 391 -15.73 17.33 -12.45
C VAL A 391 -14.98 17.78 -11.21
N PRO A 392 -15.60 17.76 -10.01
CA PRO A 392 -14.92 18.11 -8.76
C PRO A 392 -13.70 17.22 -8.52
N GLU A 393 -12.61 17.79 -8.00
CA GLU A 393 -11.42 17.01 -7.61
C GLU A 393 -11.74 16.17 -6.37
N THR A 394 -12.15 16.84 -5.28
CA THR A 394 -12.89 16.20 -4.18
C THR A 394 -14.37 16.14 -4.54
N MET A 395 -14.85 14.98 -4.99
CA MET A 395 -16.24 14.78 -5.42
C MET A 395 -17.01 13.90 -4.43
N ARG A 396 -18.14 14.40 -3.88
CA ARG A 396 -19.09 13.55 -3.15
C ARG A 396 -19.52 12.36 -4.02
N PHE A 397 -19.83 11.22 -3.42
CA PHE A 397 -20.34 10.01 -4.09
C PHE A 397 -21.58 10.24 -4.99
N ASN A 398 -22.28 11.38 -4.81
CA ASN A 398 -23.44 11.83 -5.58
C ASN A 398 -23.14 12.94 -6.61
N GLY A 399 -21.88 13.23 -6.91
CA GLY A 399 -21.49 14.06 -8.06
C GLY A 399 -21.42 15.58 -7.85
N ASN A 400 -21.39 16.06 -6.60
CA ASN A 400 -21.20 17.49 -6.32
C ASN A 400 -19.92 17.75 -5.51
N GLY A 401 -19.42 18.98 -5.54
CA GLY A 401 -18.15 19.38 -4.94
C GLY A 401 -18.22 19.81 -3.48
N TYR A 402 -19.32 19.60 -2.75
CA TYR A 402 -19.41 20.00 -1.34
C TYR A 402 -18.56 19.11 -0.43
N TYR A 403 -17.34 19.57 -0.13
CA TYR A 403 -16.47 18.97 0.88
C TYR A 403 -17.24 18.72 2.20
N GLY A 404 -17.35 17.47 2.61
CA GLY A 404 -18.00 17.08 3.86
C GLY A 404 -19.47 17.43 3.95
N GLY A 405 -20.23 17.39 2.85
CA GLY A 405 -21.66 17.74 2.86
C GLY A 405 -21.91 19.21 3.22
N GLY A 406 -21.04 20.10 2.76
CA GLY A 406 -21.14 21.55 2.94
C GLY A 406 -20.70 22.04 4.33
N SER A 407 -20.20 21.14 5.19
CA SER A 407 -19.56 21.51 6.45
C SER A 407 -18.32 22.38 6.25
N ALA A 408 -17.61 22.22 5.13
CA ALA A 408 -16.53 23.09 4.67
C ALA A 408 -16.83 23.69 3.28
N ALA A 409 -17.98 24.37 3.13
CA ALA A 409 -18.38 25.02 1.87
C ALA A 409 -17.38 26.07 1.32
N ASN A 410 -16.40 26.49 2.12
CA ASN A 410 -15.27 27.35 1.71
C ASN A 410 -14.09 26.57 1.06
N ASN A 411 -14.19 25.25 0.92
CA ASN A 411 -13.25 24.39 0.20
C ASN A 411 -14.00 23.48 -0.81
N ALA A 412 -15.15 23.94 -1.31
CA ALA A 412 -15.97 23.17 -2.24
C ALA A 412 -15.33 23.12 -3.63
N SER A 413 -15.08 21.93 -4.17
CA SER A 413 -14.45 21.72 -5.48
C SER A 413 -15.29 22.27 -6.64
N CYS A 414 -14.64 22.75 -7.70
CA CYS A 414 -15.32 23.34 -8.87
C CYS A 414 -16.27 24.50 -8.51
N ASP A 415 -15.83 25.41 -7.64
CA ASP A 415 -16.58 26.62 -7.25
C ASP A 415 -15.74 27.89 -7.42
N SER A 416 -16.16 28.70 -8.39
CA SER A 416 -15.55 30.00 -8.74
C SER A 416 -16.21 31.20 -8.05
N THR A 417 -17.22 30.96 -7.22
CA THR A 417 -17.96 31.99 -6.46
C THR A 417 -17.40 32.20 -5.04
N ILE A 418 -16.61 31.24 -4.54
CA ILE A 418 -15.91 31.30 -3.25
C ILE A 418 -14.45 31.79 -3.40
N ALA A 419 -13.78 31.97 -2.27
CA ALA A 419 -12.36 32.34 -2.27
C ALA A 419 -11.47 31.15 -2.69
N PRO A 420 -10.30 31.40 -3.31
CA PRO A 420 -9.33 30.35 -3.61
C PRO A 420 -8.93 29.55 -2.37
N SER A 421 -8.89 28.24 -2.54
CA SER A 421 -8.63 27.20 -1.54
C SER A 421 -7.96 26.02 -2.23
N TYR A 422 -7.63 24.95 -1.49
CA TYR A 422 -7.08 23.72 -2.05
C TYR A 422 -7.90 23.22 -3.25
N ASN A 423 -9.23 23.24 -3.15
CA ASN A 423 -10.12 22.56 -4.08
C ASN A 423 -10.93 23.47 -5.02
N SER A 424 -11.20 24.73 -4.63
CA SER A 424 -12.23 25.55 -5.29
C SER A 424 -12.03 25.80 -6.78
N LEU A 425 -10.78 25.94 -7.24
CA LEU A 425 -10.45 26.19 -8.65
C LEU A 425 -9.61 25.05 -9.25
N ASN A 426 -9.83 23.81 -8.81
CA ASN A 426 -9.28 22.62 -9.46
C ASN A 426 -10.23 22.24 -10.59
N LEU A 427 -9.79 22.47 -11.84
CA LEU A 427 -10.66 22.44 -13.04
C LEU A 427 -10.34 21.32 -14.02
N SER A 428 -9.20 20.65 -13.85
CA SER A 428 -8.60 19.72 -14.82
C SER A 428 -9.03 18.26 -14.64
N THR A 429 -9.54 17.86 -13.47
CA THR A 429 -9.92 16.49 -13.10
C THR A 429 -10.79 15.79 -14.15
N GLY A 430 -11.75 16.52 -14.72
CA GLY A 430 -12.65 15.99 -15.76
C GLY A 430 -11.92 15.57 -17.03
N ALA A 431 -10.74 16.12 -17.32
CA ALA A 431 -9.87 15.64 -18.39
C ALA A 431 -9.21 14.31 -18.04
N GLU A 432 -8.64 14.17 -16.84
CA GLU A 432 -7.94 12.93 -16.45
C GLU A 432 -8.89 11.72 -16.41
N VAL A 433 -10.06 11.85 -15.78
CA VAL A 433 -11.12 10.81 -15.82
C VAL A 433 -11.45 10.41 -17.26
N SER A 434 -11.52 11.39 -18.16
CA SER A 434 -11.85 11.19 -19.57
C SER A 434 -10.71 10.58 -20.39
N LEU A 435 -9.46 10.87 -20.03
CA LEU A 435 -8.27 10.23 -20.60
C LEU A 435 -8.18 8.77 -20.16
N TRP A 436 -8.52 8.44 -18.92
CA TRP A 436 -8.59 7.05 -18.45
C TRP A 436 -9.71 6.24 -19.12
N ILE A 437 -10.87 6.86 -19.42
CA ILE A 437 -11.90 6.26 -20.28
C ILE A 437 -11.33 5.98 -21.68
N TRP A 438 -10.60 6.92 -22.28
CA TRP A 438 -10.00 6.71 -23.61
C TRP A 438 -8.93 5.62 -23.60
N GLN A 439 -8.00 5.63 -22.66
CA GLN A 439 -6.95 4.59 -22.53
C GLN A 439 -7.58 3.20 -22.31
N THR A 440 -8.61 3.12 -21.46
CA THR A 440 -9.36 1.87 -21.24
C THR A 440 -10.03 1.37 -22.52
N TYR A 441 -10.59 2.27 -23.36
CA TYR A 441 -11.09 1.91 -24.69
C TYR A 441 -9.98 1.50 -25.67
N GLN A 442 -8.83 2.18 -25.69
CA GLN A 442 -7.72 1.81 -26.56
C GLN A 442 -7.19 0.40 -26.24
N GLN A 443 -7.14 0.03 -24.95
CA GLN A 443 -6.86 -1.33 -24.52
C GLN A 443 -8.00 -2.30 -24.85
N ASN A 444 -9.20 -2.14 -24.27
CA ASN A 444 -10.23 -3.19 -24.34
C ASN A 444 -11.08 -3.20 -25.64
N ARG A 445 -10.96 -2.15 -26.47
CA ARG A 445 -11.67 -1.96 -27.76
C ARG A 445 -13.21 -1.99 -27.64
N ASN A 446 -13.75 -1.84 -26.44
CA ASN A 446 -15.17 -1.96 -26.14
C ASN A 446 -15.94 -0.71 -26.57
N GLN A 447 -16.57 -0.78 -27.75
CA GLN A 447 -17.38 0.30 -28.33
C GLN A 447 -18.47 0.80 -27.36
N SER A 448 -19.13 -0.10 -26.63
CA SER A 448 -20.22 0.24 -25.69
C SER A 448 -19.71 0.98 -24.44
N PHE A 449 -18.53 0.63 -23.95
CA PHE A 449 -17.87 1.36 -22.87
C PHE A 449 -17.55 2.80 -23.31
N LEU A 450 -16.97 2.98 -24.51
CA LEU A 450 -16.71 4.31 -25.06
C LEU A 450 -18.02 5.10 -25.29
N GLN A 451 -19.09 4.46 -25.77
CA GLN A 451 -20.40 5.10 -25.95
C GLN A 451 -20.99 5.61 -24.62
N ASN A 452 -20.81 4.88 -23.53
CA ASN A 452 -21.28 5.27 -22.20
C ASN A 452 -20.40 6.37 -21.56
N GLY A 453 -19.08 6.33 -21.78
CA GLY A 453 -18.14 7.31 -21.23
C GLY A 453 -18.07 8.63 -22.01
N TYR A 454 -18.28 8.60 -23.33
CA TYR A 454 -18.14 9.76 -24.21
C TYR A 454 -18.96 11.02 -23.81
N PRO A 455 -20.20 10.93 -23.27
CA PRO A 455 -20.92 12.08 -22.76
C PRO A 455 -20.16 12.87 -21.67
N LEU A 456 -19.42 12.18 -20.79
CA LEU A 456 -18.56 12.81 -19.77
C LEU A 456 -17.33 13.45 -20.44
N MET A 457 -16.67 12.72 -21.34
CA MET A 457 -15.50 13.22 -22.09
C MET A 457 -15.82 14.52 -22.85
N LYS A 458 -16.98 14.54 -23.52
CA LYS A 458 -17.52 15.70 -24.20
C LYS A 458 -17.80 16.85 -23.24
N ALA A 459 -18.46 16.58 -22.11
CA ALA A 459 -18.83 17.62 -21.14
C ALA A 459 -17.60 18.26 -20.48
N ALA A 460 -16.54 17.50 -20.19
CA ALA A 460 -15.27 18.03 -19.70
C ALA A 460 -14.57 18.92 -20.74
N ALA A 461 -14.53 18.49 -22.01
CA ALA A 461 -13.95 19.31 -23.08
C ALA A 461 -14.76 20.58 -23.38
N GLN A 462 -16.09 20.53 -23.26
CA GLN A 462 -16.97 21.70 -23.34
C GLN A 462 -16.71 22.67 -22.19
N PHE A 463 -16.47 22.15 -20.98
CA PHE A 463 -16.16 22.97 -19.82
C PHE A 463 -14.85 23.74 -19.99
N LEU A 464 -13.73 23.06 -20.26
CA LEU A 464 -12.43 23.70 -20.48
C LEU A 464 -12.50 24.76 -21.62
N LEU A 465 -13.16 24.42 -22.74
CA LEU A 465 -13.31 25.35 -23.87
C LEU A 465 -14.20 26.56 -23.57
N SER A 466 -15.18 26.44 -22.68
CA SER A 466 -16.07 27.56 -22.30
C SER A 466 -15.57 28.38 -21.12
N TYR A 467 -14.70 27.81 -20.28
CA TYR A 467 -14.02 28.51 -19.20
C TYR A 467 -12.84 29.37 -19.73
N ALA A 468 -12.06 28.82 -20.67
CA ALA A 468 -10.90 29.50 -21.24
C ALA A 468 -11.28 30.72 -22.10
N LYS A 469 -10.54 31.82 -21.94
CA LYS A 469 -10.81 33.12 -22.56
C LYS A 469 -9.77 33.41 -23.64
N THR A 470 -10.21 33.93 -24.80
CA THR A 470 -9.27 34.31 -25.87
C THR A 470 -8.51 35.58 -25.48
N GLY A 471 -7.19 35.48 -25.38
CA GLY A 471 -6.27 36.58 -25.03
C GLY A 471 -5.99 37.56 -26.17
N ALA A 472 -5.21 38.59 -25.87
CA ALA A 472 -4.79 39.61 -26.84
C ALA A 472 -3.79 39.09 -27.90
N ASP A 473 -3.16 37.95 -27.64
CA ASP A 473 -2.29 37.19 -28.56
C ASP A 473 -3.07 36.16 -29.40
N GLY A 474 -4.37 35.97 -29.11
CA GLY A 474 -5.25 34.98 -29.74
C GLY A 474 -5.25 33.59 -29.10
N ARG A 475 -4.52 33.36 -27.99
CA ARG A 475 -4.48 32.08 -27.26
C ARG A 475 -5.65 31.92 -26.29
N LEU A 476 -5.87 30.70 -25.79
CA LEU A 476 -6.89 30.36 -24.80
C LEU A 476 -6.26 30.32 -23.40
N HIS A 477 -6.57 31.30 -22.56
CA HIS A 477 -6.04 31.43 -21.21
C HIS A 477 -7.05 31.05 -20.13
N THR A 478 -6.56 30.57 -18.99
CA THR A 478 -7.38 30.30 -17.80
C THR A 478 -6.82 31.06 -16.57
N THR A 479 -7.61 31.11 -15.51
CA THR A 479 -7.21 31.71 -14.22
C THR A 479 -7.81 30.88 -13.11
N ALA A 480 -7.08 29.86 -12.69
CA ALA A 480 -7.55 28.77 -11.85
C ALA A 480 -6.43 28.36 -10.87
N ASN A 481 -6.60 27.28 -10.12
CA ASN A 481 -5.47 26.72 -9.39
C ASN A 481 -4.60 25.85 -10.34
N ALA A 482 -3.29 25.81 -10.11
CA ALA A 482 -2.47 24.65 -10.46
C ALA A 482 -2.64 23.61 -9.34
N HIS A 483 -3.67 22.78 -9.48
CA HIS A 483 -4.14 21.80 -8.49
C HIS A 483 -4.18 22.38 -7.05
N GLU A 484 -3.92 21.58 -6.03
CA GLU A 484 -3.82 22.10 -4.66
C GLU A 484 -2.57 22.97 -4.43
N THR A 485 -1.57 22.94 -5.34
CA THR A 485 -0.24 23.52 -5.11
C THR A 485 -0.10 25.03 -5.35
N GLN A 486 -0.68 25.64 -6.40
CA GLN A 486 -0.68 27.13 -6.58
C GLN A 486 -2.08 27.66 -6.83
N TRP A 487 -2.57 28.63 -6.03
CA TRP A 487 -3.97 29.05 -6.10
C TRP A 487 -4.21 30.30 -6.95
N ASN A 488 -5.29 30.29 -7.74
CA ASN A 488 -5.77 31.43 -8.57
C ASN A 488 -4.64 32.10 -9.39
N VAL A 489 -3.90 31.27 -10.12
CA VAL A 489 -2.81 31.65 -11.03
C VAL A 489 -3.30 31.68 -12.48
N THR A 490 -2.62 32.47 -13.31
CA THR A 490 -2.87 32.54 -14.76
C THR A 490 -2.17 31.37 -15.45
N ASP A 491 -2.89 30.69 -16.34
CA ASP A 491 -2.36 29.60 -17.17
C ASP A 491 -1.60 28.53 -16.33
N PRO A 492 -2.28 27.86 -15.38
CA PRO A 492 -1.73 26.71 -14.69
C PRO A 492 -1.41 25.57 -15.67
N VAL A 493 -0.35 24.83 -15.37
CA VAL A 493 0.16 23.75 -16.24
C VAL A 493 -0.87 22.62 -16.42
N THR A 494 -1.67 22.35 -15.39
CA THR A 494 -2.75 21.35 -15.39
C THR A 494 -3.84 21.68 -16.42
N ASP A 495 -4.34 22.92 -16.47
CA ASP A 495 -5.34 23.33 -17.46
C ASP A 495 -4.79 23.26 -18.90
N ILE A 496 -3.53 23.64 -19.10
CA ILE A 496 -2.88 23.59 -20.41
C ILE A 496 -2.75 22.14 -20.87
N LEU A 497 -2.26 21.24 -20.01
CA LEU A 497 -2.11 19.82 -20.30
C LEU A 497 -3.47 19.15 -20.51
N ALA A 498 -4.48 19.49 -19.70
CA ALA A 498 -5.85 19.04 -19.88
C ALA A 498 -6.40 19.42 -21.25
N MET A 499 -6.20 20.66 -21.73
CA MET A 499 -6.58 21.04 -23.08
C MET A 499 -5.74 20.34 -24.17
N GLN A 500 -4.41 20.19 -23.96
CA GLN A 500 -3.51 19.55 -24.93
C GLN A 500 -3.82 18.07 -25.14
N ALA A 501 -4.12 17.33 -24.07
CA ALA A 501 -4.42 15.90 -24.13
C ALA A 501 -5.90 15.60 -24.44
N LEU A 502 -6.85 16.29 -23.80
CA LEU A 502 -8.27 15.97 -23.93
C LEU A 502 -8.85 16.36 -25.30
N PHE A 503 -8.48 17.53 -25.85
CA PHE A 503 -9.11 18.01 -27.09
C PHE A 503 -8.83 17.07 -28.29
N PRO A 504 -7.61 16.52 -28.50
CA PRO A 504 -7.38 15.49 -29.51
C PRO A 504 -8.12 14.17 -29.19
N VAL A 505 -8.14 13.75 -27.93
CA VAL A 505 -8.81 12.50 -27.50
C VAL A 505 -10.32 12.55 -27.72
N VAL A 506 -10.99 13.66 -27.41
CA VAL A 506 -12.44 13.82 -27.65
C VAL A 506 -12.75 13.92 -29.13
N VAL A 507 -11.85 14.49 -29.94
CA VAL A 507 -11.95 14.43 -31.41
C VAL A 507 -11.85 12.99 -31.91
N SER A 508 -10.88 12.20 -31.45
CA SER A 508 -10.72 10.78 -31.80
C SER A 508 -11.91 9.93 -31.37
N ALA A 509 -12.43 10.14 -30.15
CA ALA A 509 -13.61 9.45 -29.65
C ALA A 509 -14.87 9.80 -30.45
N ALA A 510 -15.10 11.09 -30.74
CA ALA A 510 -16.23 11.54 -31.56
C ALA A 510 -16.18 10.97 -32.98
N GLN A 511 -14.99 10.88 -33.59
CA GLN A 511 -14.79 10.25 -34.90
C GLN A 511 -15.01 8.73 -34.85
N THR A 512 -14.51 8.05 -33.81
CA THR A 512 -14.71 6.60 -33.55
C THR A 512 -16.18 6.24 -33.34
N LEU A 513 -16.96 7.15 -32.77
CA LEU A 513 -18.41 7.01 -32.60
C LEU A 513 -19.23 7.64 -33.75
N ASN A 514 -18.59 8.27 -34.74
CA ASN A 514 -19.20 9.02 -35.84
C ASN A 514 -20.26 10.05 -35.39
N THR A 515 -19.95 10.85 -34.37
CA THR A 515 -20.84 11.85 -33.76
C THR A 515 -20.20 13.25 -33.72
N ASP A 516 -21.00 14.26 -33.36
CA ASP A 516 -20.56 15.58 -32.91
C ASP A 516 -19.56 16.32 -33.83
N GLN A 517 -19.72 16.15 -35.15
CA GLN A 517 -18.80 16.70 -36.16
C GLN A 517 -18.64 18.24 -36.09
N SER A 518 -19.64 18.95 -35.57
CA SER A 518 -19.57 20.40 -35.32
C SER A 518 -18.70 20.76 -34.10
N PHE A 519 -18.72 19.93 -33.05
CA PHE A 519 -17.88 20.11 -31.87
C PHE A 519 -16.43 19.65 -32.14
N VAL A 520 -16.25 18.60 -32.94
CA VAL A 520 -14.94 18.20 -33.49
C VAL A 520 -14.23 19.38 -34.15
N ALA A 521 -14.94 20.12 -35.02
CA ALA A 521 -14.39 21.31 -35.68
C ALA A 521 -14.05 22.45 -34.70
N GLN A 522 -14.83 22.61 -33.61
CA GLN A 522 -14.53 23.59 -32.56
C GLN A 522 -13.27 23.21 -31.77
N LEU A 523 -13.13 21.94 -31.37
CA LEU A 523 -11.94 21.45 -30.66
C LEU A 523 -10.68 21.53 -31.52
N GLN A 524 -10.76 21.17 -32.81
CA GLN A 524 -9.64 21.33 -33.75
C GLN A 524 -9.20 22.79 -33.90
N ALA A 525 -10.14 23.75 -33.91
CA ALA A 525 -9.84 25.17 -33.92
C ALA A 525 -9.32 25.70 -32.57
N ALA A 526 -9.69 25.06 -31.46
CA ALA A 526 -9.21 25.39 -30.11
C ALA A 526 -7.78 24.90 -29.85
N GLN A 527 -7.42 23.69 -30.33
CA GLN A 527 -6.06 23.12 -30.22
C GLN A 527 -4.98 24.09 -30.73
N GLN A 528 -5.24 24.78 -31.84
CA GLN A 528 -4.31 25.77 -32.42
C GLN A 528 -4.13 27.05 -31.57
N LYS A 529 -4.94 27.22 -30.52
CA LYS A 529 -4.93 28.38 -29.62
C LYS A 529 -4.45 28.06 -28.20
N ILE A 530 -4.19 26.80 -27.85
CA ILE A 530 -3.68 26.49 -26.51
C ILE A 530 -2.29 27.17 -26.35
N PRO A 531 -1.98 27.85 -25.24
CA PRO A 531 -0.67 28.44 -25.01
C PRO A 531 0.43 27.36 -24.90
N PRO A 532 1.71 27.73 -25.08
CA PRO A 532 2.82 26.83 -24.76
C PRO A 532 2.83 26.54 -23.25
N LEU A 533 3.39 25.38 -22.87
CA LEU A 533 3.64 25.06 -21.46
C LEU A 533 4.50 26.16 -20.81
N PRO A 534 4.17 26.63 -19.60
CA PRO A 534 4.92 27.70 -18.94
C PRO A 534 6.33 27.22 -18.55
N ARG A 535 7.22 28.19 -18.34
CA ARG A 535 8.65 27.94 -18.09
C ARG A 535 9.17 28.74 -16.91
N THR A 536 10.04 28.10 -16.13
CA THR A 536 10.77 28.73 -15.03
C THR A 536 12.20 28.23 -14.96
N ASP A 537 13.04 28.89 -14.16
CA ASP A 537 14.44 28.52 -13.98
C ASP A 537 14.61 27.34 -13.01
N ALA A 538 15.45 26.36 -13.36
CA ALA A 538 15.73 25.18 -12.54
C ALA A 538 16.43 25.49 -11.19
N ALA A 539 16.90 26.72 -10.99
CA ALA A 539 17.71 27.10 -9.83
C ALA A 539 16.88 27.69 -8.68
N THR A 540 15.77 28.36 -8.98
CA THR A 540 14.91 29.05 -8.00
C THR A 540 13.41 28.83 -8.22
N HIS A 541 13.01 28.29 -9.38
CA HIS A 541 11.63 28.08 -9.81
C HIS A 541 10.79 29.37 -9.73
N LYS A 542 11.37 30.55 -10.02
CA LYS A 542 10.71 31.86 -9.81
C LYS A 542 10.82 32.85 -10.97
N GLN A 543 11.75 32.67 -11.90
CA GLN A 543 11.88 33.53 -13.07
C GLN A 543 10.91 33.08 -14.18
N VAL A 544 10.03 33.98 -14.66
CA VAL A 544 9.24 33.71 -15.88
C VAL A 544 10.19 33.62 -17.08
N LEU A 545 10.10 32.50 -17.83
CA LEU A 545 10.86 32.26 -19.06
C LEU A 545 9.92 31.99 -20.25
N THR A 546 10.47 31.99 -21.46
CA THR A 546 9.80 31.52 -22.69
C THR A 546 10.38 30.17 -23.13
N ALA A 547 9.72 29.51 -24.09
CA ALA A 547 10.23 28.27 -24.67
C ALA A 547 11.61 28.41 -25.36
N ASP A 548 12.05 29.62 -25.69
CA ASP A 548 13.38 29.90 -26.24
C ASP A 548 14.51 29.60 -25.24
N ALA A 549 14.19 29.50 -23.94
CA ALA A 549 15.15 29.17 -22.88
C ALA A 549 15.67 27.72 -22.94
N ASP A 550 14.97 26.81 -23.64
CA ASP A 550 15.37 25.41 -23.86
C ASP A 550 16.76 25.31 -24.53
N ALA A 551 17.10 26.30 -25.37
CA ALA A 551 18.42 26.42 -26.00
C ALA A 551 19.57 26.70 -25.00
N GLY A 552 19.26 27.18 -23.80
CA GLY A 552 20.20 27.31 -22.68
C GLY A 552 20.24 26.09 -21.76
N GLY A 553 19.22 25.23 -21.79
CA GLY A 553 19.16 23.98 -21.01
C GLY A 553 19.13 24.20 -19.49
N GLN A 554 18.58 25.32 -19.01
CA GLN A 554 18.46 25.68 -17.58
C GLN A 554 17.01 26.01 -17.17
N ASP A 555 16.07 25.90 -18.10
CA ASP A 555 14.63 26.00 -17.87
C ASP A 555 14.01 24.64 -17.57
N VAL A 556 12.90 24.69 -16.83
CA VAL A 556 12.01 23.57 -16.51
C VAL A 556 10.57 23.98 -16.77
N ILE A 557 9.66 23.00 -16.77
CA ILE A 557 8.23 23.29 -16.78
C ILE A 557 7.87 24.00 -15.46
N ALA A 558 7.05 25.04 -15.54
CA ALA A 558 6.55 25.73 -14.35
C ALA A 558 5.14 25.22 -13.98
N PHE A 559 4.73 25.39 -12.72
CA PHE A 559 3.36 25.07 -12.31
C PHE A 559 2.31 26.03 -12.91
N SER A 560 2.71 27.25 -13.27
CA SER A 560 1.88 28.25 -13.95
C SER A 560 2.74 29.30 -14.66
N THR A 561 2.12 30.24 -15.39
CA THR A 561 2.85 31.45 -15.88
C THR A 561 3.27 32.41 -14.78
N GLN A 562 2.91 32.13 -13.52
CA GLN A 562 3.27 32.89 -12.33
C GLN A 562 4.10 32.02 -11.37
N PRO A 563 5.30 31.53 -11.77
CA PRO A 563 6.08 30.55 -11.00
C PRO A 563 6.43 31.02 -9.58
N ALA A 564 6.57 32.32 -9.35
CA ALA A 564 6.79 32.92 -8.04
C ALA A 564 5.54 33.09 -7.15
N ALA A 565 4.39 32.53 -7.53
CA ALA A 565 3.21 32.44 -6.67
C ALA A 565 3.47 31.53 -5.45
N GLU A 566 2.66 31.70 -4.41
CA GLU A 566 2.76 30.94 -3.17
C GLU A 566 2.44 29.45 -3.39
N LEU A 567 3.13 28.57 -2.65
CA LEU A 567 2.95 27.13 -2.71
C LEU A 567 2.15 26.67 -1.48
N HIS A 568 1.05 25.95 -1.72
CA HIS A 568 0.13 25.52 -0.67
C HIS A 568 0.07 23.99 -0.48
N ASN A 569 0.51 23.21 -1.47
CA ASN A 569 0.69 21.75 -1.38
C ASN A 569 2.04 21.31 -1.98
N GLY A 570 2.34 20.00 -1.91
CA GLY A 570 3.63 19.39 -2.27
C GLY A 570 3.61 18.49 -3.51
N GLU A 571 3.03 18.95 -4.63
CA GLU A 571 2.89 18.17 -5.86
C GLU A 571 3.86 18.62 -6.97
N ASN A 572 4.46 17.66 -7.70
CA ASN A 572 5.34 17.93 -8.85
C ASN A 572 4.53 18.18 -10.14
N LEU A 573 3.78 19.29 -10.19
CA LEU A 573 2.90 19.59 -11.33
C LEU A 573 3.65 19.86 -12.65
N ASP A 574 4.96 20.10 -12.58
CA ASP A 574 5.85 20.19 -13.73
C ASP A 574 6.05 18.83 -14.45
N LEU A 575 5.77 17.73 -13.77
CA LEU A 575 5.86 16.37 -14.30
C LEU A 575 4.53 15.82 -14.82
N GLU A 576 3.41 16.55 -14.66
CA GLU A 576 2.11 16.15 -15.19
C GLU A 576 2.09 15.97 -16.72
N ALA A 577 3.02 16.64 -17.42
CA ALA A 577 3.21 16.43 -18.85
C ALA A 577 3.65 15.00 -19.20
N THR A 578 4.23 14.27 -18.25
CA THR A 578 4.75 12.90 -18.40
C THR A 578 3.70 11.85 -17.97
N PHE A 579 3.05 12.09 -16.83
CA PHE A 579 1.92 11.33 -16.29
C PHE A 579 1.13 12.28 -15.38
N SER A 580 -0.20 12.34 -15.38
CA SER A 580 -1.11 11.41 -16.06
C SER A 580 -1.33 11.71 -17.55
N TYR A 581 -1.11 12.96 -17.99
CA TYR A 581 -1.54 13.44 -19.31
C TYR A 581 -0.75 12.86 -20.50
N GLY A 582 0.50 12.41 -20.30
CA GLY A 582 1.27 11.68 -21.31
C GLY A 582 1.63 12.49 -22.57
N VAL A 583 1.71 13.81 -22.47
CA VAL A 583 2.00 14.74 -23.59
C VAL A 583 3.50 14.77 -23.95
N ILE A 584 4.38 14.44 -23.00
CA ILE A 584 5.84 14.38 -23.18
C ILE A 584 6.34 13.04 -22.63
N GLY A 585 7.16 12.33 -23.42
CA GLY A 585 7.81 11.08 -23.03
C GLY A 585 9.26 10.99 -23.49
N ASP A 586 9.79 9.77 -23.55
CA ASP A 586 11.13 9.43 -24.07
C ASP A 586 11.39 9.84 -25.55
N ASN A 587 10.34 10.05 -26.34
CA ASN A 587 10.39 10.19 -27.80
C ASN A 587 10.08 11.61 -28.31
N SER A 588 9.77 12.55 -27.43
CA SER A 588 9.21 13.88 -27.73
C SER A 588 10.26 14.96 -28.11
N GLY A 589 11.44 14.55 -28.58
CA GLY A 589 12.48 15.47 -29.07
C GLY A 589 13.11 16.31 -27.94
N THR A 590 13.22 17.63 -28.10
CA THR A 590 13.82 18.48 -27.05
C THR A 590 12.93 18.57 -25.81
N LEU A 591 11.62 18.36 -25.94
CA LEU A 591 10.71 18.29 -24.79
C LEU A 591 11.04 17.13 -23.85
N THR A 592 11.58 16.02 -24.35
CA THR A 592 12.11 14.92 -23.50
C THR A 592 13.26 15.40 -22.62
N ALA A 593 14.17 16.21 -23.16
CA ALA A 593 15.28 16.76 -22.39
C ALA A 593 14.79 17.75 -21.32
N LEU A 594 13.78 18.57 -21.65
CA LEU A 594 13.08 19.44 -20.70
C LEU A 594 12.39 18.65 -19.57
N ALA A 595 11.66 17.58 -19.89
CA ALA A 595 10.99 16.76 -18.88
C ALA A 595 12.00 16.09 -17.93
N LYS A 596 13.14 15.59 -18.47
CA LYS A 596 14.26 15.12 -17.63
C LYS A 596 14.86 16.24 -16.77
N ARG A 597 15.09 17.45 -17.29
CA ARG A 597 15.54 18.61 -16.48
C ARG A 597 14.54 18.95 -15.37
N SER A 598 13.24 18.87 -15.66
CA SER A 598 12.17 19.13 -14.68
C SER A 598 12.21 18.06 -13.58
N TYR A 599 12.33 16.78 -13.97
CA TYR A 599 12.52 15.66 -13.04
C TYR A 599 13.76 15.80 -12.16
N ASP A 600 14.89 16.22 -12.74
CA ASP A 600 16.15 16.42 -12.02
C ASP A 600 16.09 17.61 -11.05
N ALA A 601 15.24 18.62 -11.32
CA ALA A 601 15.05 19.83 -10.53
C ALA A 601 13.87 19.77 -9.54
N ARG A 602 12.93 18.82 -9.71
CA ARG A 602 11.65 18.73 -8.99
C ARG A 602 11.75 18.99 -7.47
N LEU A 603 10.78 19.74 -6.97
CA LEU A 603 10.81 20.33 -5.62
C LEU A 603 10.49 19.32 -4.52
N PHE A 604 9.62 18.35 -4.80
CA PHE A 604 9.15 17.34 -3.86
C PHE A 604 9.65 15.97 -4.33
N ARG A 605 10.19 15.13 -3.44
CA ARG A 605 10.77 13.82 -3.84
C ARG A 605 10.44 12.75 -2.81
N ASN A 606 9.75 11.69 -3.25
CA ASN A 606 9.15 10.67 -2.36
C ASN A 606 8.47 11.32 -1.15
N ASN A 607 7.65 12.34 -1.40
CA ASN A 607 7.10 13.26 -0.39
C ASN A 607 5.78 12.79 0.23
N ALA A 608 5.04 11.94 -0.50
CA ALA A 608 3.85 11.21 -0.04
C ALA A 608 3.98 9.72 -0.37
N ASP A 609 3.08 8.86 0.12
CA ASP A 609 3.04 7.44 -0.24
C ASP A 609 2.53 7.24 -1.68
N TRP A 610 1.63 8.12 -2.14
CA TRP A 610 1.19 8.25 -3.53
C TRP A 610 2.21 8.89 -4.50
N ASP A 611 3.45 9.14 -4.09
CA ASP A 611 4.43 9.87 -4.91
C ASP A 611 4.76 9.16 -6.24
N TYR A 612 4.61 9.89 -7.33
CA TYR A 612 4.70 9.41 -8.71
C TYR A 612 6.13 9.36 -9.27
N ASP A 613 7.17 9.68 -8.49
CA ASP A 613 8.57 9.79 -8.94
C ASP A 613 9.12 8.55 -9.66
N ALA A 614 8.71 7.34 -9.26
CA ALA A 614 9.06 6.10 -9.94
C ALA A 614 8.34 5.93 -11.29
N LEU A 615 7.10 6.43 -11.40
CA LEU A 615 6.27 6.34 -12.59
C LEU A 615 6.71 7.37 -13.65
N TYR A 616 7.08 8.57 -13.20
CA TYR A 616 7.76 9.58 -14.03
C TYR A 616 9.10 9.05 -14.56
N ALA A 617 9.90 8.39 -13.71
CA ALA A 617 11.14 7.74 -14.14
C ALA A 617 10.90 6.62 -15.17
N ALA A 618 9.83 5.84 -15.01
CA ALA A 618 9.46 4.78 -15.95
C ALA A 618 9.06 5.29 -17.34
N ARG A 619 8.31 6.40 -17.38
CA ARG A 619 7.92 7.11 -18.62
C ARG A 619 9.07 7.83 -19.31
N LEU A 620 10.10 8.23 -18.56
CA LEU A 620 11.24 8.98 -19.07
C LEU A 620 12.46 8.13 -19.45
N ASP A 621 12.43 6.80 -19.35
CA ASP A 621 13.60 5.95 -19.61
C ASP A 621 14.75 6.31 -18.62
N LEU A 622 14.48 6.10 -17.32
CA LEU A 622 15.35 6.41 -16.18
C LEU A 622 15.42 5.21 -15.19
N ALA A 623 15.85 4.04 -15.67
CA ALA A 623 15.78 2.77 -14.94
C ALA A 623 16.37 2.76 -13.51
N GLY A 624 17.45 3.51 -13.26
CA GLY A 624 18.06 3.61 -11.93
C GLY A 624 17.16 4.33 -10.91
N GLU A 625 16.44 5.36 -11.38
CA GLU A 625 15.51 6.15 -10.57
C GLU A 625 14.25 5.34 -10.24
N VAL A 626 13.77 4.46 -11.15
CA VAL A 626 12.63 3.55 -10.85
C VAL A 626 12.92 2.70 -9.62
N LYS A 627 14.10 2.05 -9.55
CA LYS A 627 14.49 1.27 -8.37
C LYS A 627 14.64 2.15 -7.13
N ALA A 628 15.30 3.29 -7.24
CA ALA A 628 15.58 4.17 -6.10
C ALA A 628 14.30 4.67 -5.42
N ASN A 629 13.41 5.30 -6.20
CA ASN A 629 12.20 5.94 -5.66
C ASN A 629 11.20 4.90 -5.09
N LEU A 630 11.02 3.73 -5.74
CA LEU A 630 10.20 2.66 -5.17
C LEU A 630 10.77 2.13 -3.85
N VAL A 631 12.09 1.94 -3.77
CA VAL A 631 12.76 1.44 -2.55
C VAL A 631 12.67 2.44 -1.39
N ASP A 632 12.78 3.73 -1.67
CA ASP A 632 12.72 4.78 -0.64
C ASP A 632 11.29 5.09 -0.20
N ASN A 633 10.30 5.07 -1.11
CA ASN A 633 8.88 5.21 -0.79
C ASN A 633 8.41 4.04 0.10
N VAL A 634 8.61 2.78 -0.33
CA VAL A 634 8.28 1.58 0.46
C VAL A 634 8.84 1.65 1.88
N LYS A 635 10.14 1.98 2.03
CA LYS A 635 10.80 2.04 3.34
C LYS A 635 10.30 3.15 4.26
N LYS A 636 9.62 4.15 3.72
CA LYS A 636 9.08 5.30 4.44
C LYS A 636 7.62 5.10 4.86
N TYR A 637 6.83 4.37 4.06
CA TYR A 637 5.38 4.32 4.20
C TYR A 637 4.77 2.94 4.43
N GLN A 638 5.43 1.85 4.02
CA GLN A 638 4.88 0.49 4.15
C GLN A 638 5.05 -0.03 5.59
N LEU A 639 3.98 -0.01 6.38
CA LEU A 639 4.02 -0.29 7.83
C LEU A 639 3.26 -1.54 8.24
N TYR A 640 2.19 -1.89 7.54
CA TYR A 640 1.26 -2.91 7.98
C TYR A 640 1.73 -4.32 7.52
N PRO A 641 1.58 -5.37 8.36
CA PRO A 641 1.90 -6.76 7.98
C PRO A 641 1.17 -7.26 6.73
N SER A 642 0.05 -6.64 6.37
CA SER A 642 -0.73 -6.84 5.15
C SER A 642 -0.05 -6.34 3.86
N GLY A 643 1.13 -5.71 3.96
CA GLY A 643 1.78 -5.00 2.87
C GLY A 643 1.22 -3.61 2.59
N MET A 644 0.24 -3.12 3.38
CA MET A 644 -0.34 -1.78 3.21
C MET A 644 0.53 -0.68 3.86
N ALA A 645 0.30 0.55 3.40
CA ALA A 645 1.03 1.75 3.81
C ALA A 645 0.22 2.67 4.74
N SER A 646 0.85 3.75 5.21
CA SER A 646 0.15 4.92 5.75
C SER A 646 0.85 6.20 5.31
N LEU A 647 0.09 7.14 4.74
CA LEU A 647 0.50 8.46 4.26
C LEU A 647 1.47 9.24 5.17
N PHE A 648 1.38 9.08 6.50
CA PHE A 648 2.20 9.84 7.45
C PHE A 648 3.51 9.13 7.87
N GLY A 649 3.77 7.90 7.41
CA GLY A 649 4.92 7.10 7.85
C GLY A 649 4.85 6.67 9.32
N THR A 650 3.66 6.76 9.93
CA THR A 650 3.34 6.31 11.29
C THR A 650 2.07 5.48 11.27
N VAL A 651 1.95 4.48 12.15
CA VAL A 651 0.73 3.64 12.24
C VAL A 651 -0.46 4.53 12.61
N GLY A 652 -1.49 4.53 11.76
CA GLY A 652 -2.73 5.29 11.93
C GLY A 652 -3.92 4.42 12.31
N ASP A 653 -5.12 5.01 12.21
CA ASP A 653 -6.39 4.31 12.46
C ASP A 653 -6.85 3.48 11.25
N GLU A 654 -6.32 3.75 10.04
CA GLU A 654 -6.63 3.00 8.81
C GLU A 654 -5.38 2.71 7.94
N PRO A 655 -5.47 1.73 7.01
CA PRO A 655 -4.42 1.41 6.05
C PRO A 655 -4.66 2.03 4.66
N TYR A 656 -3.56 2.33 3.94
CA TYR A 656 -3.57 2.92 2.59
C TYR A 656 -3.03 1.90 1.57
N ASN A 657 -3.56 1.93 0.33
CA ASN A 657 -3.09 1.10 -0.80
C ASN A 657 -2.51 1.92 -1.98
N GLU A 658 -2.16 3.19 -1.76
CA GLU A 658 -1.54 4.05 -2.77
C GLU A 658 -0.13 3.61 -3.13
N GLU A 659 0.74 3.41 -2.12
CA GLU A 659 2.13 2.96 -2.30
C GLU A 659 2.20 1.66 -3.11
N THR A 660 1.40 0.66 -2.74
CA THR A 660 1.39 -0.63 -3.45
C THR A 660 0.83 -0.49 -4.88
N GLY A 661 -0.04 0.49 -5.13
CA GLY A 661 -0.49 0.92 -6.45
C GLY A 661 0.59 1.66 -7.27
N ILE A 662 1.40 2.51 -6.63
CA ILE A 662 2.59 3.14 -7.24
C ILE A 662 3.62 2.08 -7.63
N VAL A 663 3.88 1.10 -6.76
CA VAL A 663 4.73 -0.07 -7.07
C VAL A 663 4.17 -0.82 -8.28
N ALA A 664 2.89 -1.17 -8.27
CA ALA A 664 2.26 -1.93 -9.36
C ALA A 664 2.27 -1.16 -10.70
N ALA A 665 1.91 0.12 -10.71
CA ALA A 665 1.94 0.96 -11.92
C ALA A 665 3.36 1.15 -12.46
N SER A 666 4.32 1.46 -11.57
CA SER A 666 5.71 1.74 -11.98
C SER A 666 6.43 0.50 -12.48
N MET A 667 6.22 -0.67 -11.85
CA MET A 667 6.78 -1.94 -12.33
C MET A 667 6.19 -2.35 -13.68
N ASN A 668 4.89 -2.10 -13.91
CA ASN A 668 4.25 -2.35 -15.20
C ASN A 668 4.89 -1.48 -16.29
N GLU A 669 4.87 -0.16 -16.13
CA GLU A 669 5.42 0.80 -17.09
C GLU A 669 6.91 0.57 -17.36
N ALA A 670 7.69 0.19 -16.34
CA ALA A 670 9.11 -0.13 -16.48
C ALA A 670 9.38 -1.42 -17.27
N LEU A 671 8.47 -2.41 -17.24
CA LEU A 671 8.58 -3.65 -18.01
C LEU A 671 8.04 -3.50 -19.44
N ALA A 672 6.90 -2.83 -19.63
CA ALA A 672 6.39 -2.44 -20.94
C ALA A 672 5.33 -1.32 -20.85
N GLN A 673 5.28 -0.45 -21.86
CA GLN A 673 4.29 0.62 -21.97
C GLN A 673 4.01 0.99 -23.43
N ASP A 674 2.78 1.39 -23.74
CA ASP A 674 2.38 1.87 -25.07
C ASP A 674 1.34 3.00 -25.03
N TYR A 675 1.33 3.81 -23.96
CA TYR A 675 0.33 4.85 -23.68
C TYR A 675 0.10 5.87 -24.82
N ASP A 676 1.13 6.16 -25.62
CA ASP A 676 1.12 7.06 -26.78
C ASP A 676 0.95 6.34 -28.14
N GLY A 677 0.76 5.01 -28.11
CA GLY A 677 0.69 4.14 -29.29
C GLY A 677 2.03 3.57 -29.75
N LEU A 678 3.15 3.84 -29.05
CA LEU A 678 4.45 3.23 -29.30
C LEU A 678 4.76 2.17 -28.23
N LEU A 679 4.71 0.89 -28.60
CA LEU A 679 5.08 -0.20 -27.69
C LEU A 679 6.59 -0.15 -27.38
N ARG A 680 6.91 0.00 -26.09
CA ARG A 680 8.26 -0.05 -25.53
C ARG A 680 8.40 -1.27 -24.63
N ILE A 681 9.54 -1.94 -24.72
CA ILE A 681 9.86 -3.14 -23.94
C ILE A 681 11.06 -2.85 -23.04
N ALA A 682 10.94 -3.22 -21.76
CA ALA A 682 11.85 -2.90 -20.66
C ALA A 682 12.37 -1.44 -20.65
N PRO A 683 11.55 -0.41 -20.94
CA PRO A 683 12.04 0.97 -21.15
C PRO A 683 12.73 1.59 -19.93
N ALA A 684 12.45 1.09 -18.72
CA ALA A 684 13.09 1.56 -17.50
C ALA A 684 13.31 0.43 -16.49
N TRP A 685 13.54 -0.79 -16.96
CA TRP A 685 13.73 -1.93 -16.06
C TRP A 685 15.10 -1.86 -15.37
N PRO A 686 15.18 -1.98 -14.02
CA PRO A 686 16.46 -1.90 -13.30
C PRO A 686 17.49 -2.93 -13.76
N ALA A 687 18.73 -2.48 -13.95
CA ALA A 687 19.80 -3.28 -14.56
C ALA A 687 20.30 -4.45 -13.69
N ASP A 688 19.98 -4.45 -12.39
CA ASP A 688 20.28 -5.50 -11.42
C ASP A 688 19.07 -6.38 -11.08
N TRP A 689 17.96 -6.25 -11.82
CA TRP A 689 16.78 -7.10 -11.71
C TRP A 689 16.65 -8.03 -12.92
N ASP A 690 16.52 -9.32 -12.63
CA ASP A 690 15.95 -10.30 -13.53
C ASP A 690 14.42 -10.28 -13.35
N GLY A 691 13.64 -10.37 -14.43
CA GLY A 691 12.18 -10.37 -14.35
C GLY A 691 11.53 -11.18 -15.46
N ASP A 692 10.43 -11.86 -15.13
CA ASP A 692 9.58 -12.64 -16.03
C ASP A 692 8.13 -12.22 -15.82
N GLY A 693 7.49 -11.58 -16.80
CA GLY A 693 6.15 -11.05 -16.59
C GLY A 693 5.39 -10.64 -17.84
N THR A 694 4.09 -10.39 -17.65
CA THR A 694 3.17 -9.95 -18.70
C THR A 694 2.68 -8.54 -18.41
N VAL A 695 2.43 -7.73 -19.45
CA VAL A 695 1.75 -6.42 -19.35
C VAL A 695 0.72 -6.29 -20.46
N SER A 696 -0.47 -5.76 -20.15
CA SER A 696 -1.50 -5.44 -21.14
C SER A 696 -1.23 -4.10 -21.80
N VAL A 697 -1.50 -4.05 -23.11
CA VAL A 697 -1.17 -2.95 -24.02
C VAL A 697 -2.39 -2.67 -24.93
N GLN A 698 -2.31 -1.66 -25.80
CA GLN A 698 -3.43 -1.30 -26.67
C GLN A 698 -3.88 -2.44 -27.60
N HIS A 699 -5.05 -2.29 -28.22
CA HIS A 699 -5.60 -3.22 -29.21
C HIS A 699 -5.86 -4.63 -28.66
N ASN A 700 -6.44 -4.70 -27.45
CA ASN A 700 -6.81 -5.92 -26.71
C ASN A 700 -5.63 -6.89 -26.48
N SER A 701 -4.41 -6.37 -26.57
CA SER A 701 -3.19 -7.17 -26.64
C SER A 701 -2.45 -7.19 -25.30
N ARG A 702 -1.47 -8.08 -25.19
CA ARG A 702 -0.53 -8.10 -24.07
C ARG A 702 0.85 -8.52 -24.56
N VAL A 703 1.89 -8.14 -23.83
CA VAL A 703 3.25 -8.55 -24.11
C VAL A 703 3.82 -9.34 -22.94
N ASP A 704 4.33 -10.54 -23.23
CA ASP A 704 5.12 -11.33 -22.31
C ASP A 704 6.60 -10.98 -22.50
N VAL A 705 7.28 -10.62 -21.41
CA VAL A 705 8.66 -10.11 -21.40
C VAL A 705 9.47 -10.89 -20.38
N GLN A 706 10.67 -11.31 -20.78
CA GLN A 706 11.71 -11.76 -19.84
C GLN A 706 12.91 -10.84 -19.98
N VAL A 707 13.39 -10.29 -18.85
CA VAL A 707 14.55 -9.41 -18.76
C VAL A 707 15.61 -10.11 -17.90
N ARG A 708 16.87 -10.06 -18.32
CA ARG A 708 18.02 -10.54 -17.52
C ARG A 708 19.11 -9.49 -17.49
N GLY A 709 19.53 -9.08 -16.30
CA GLY A 709 20.48 -7.98 -16.11
C GLY A 709 20.09 -6.69 -16.86
N GLY A 710 18.82 -6.30 -16.81
CA GLY A 710 18.28 -5.13 -17.53
C GLY A 710 18.09 -5.30 -19.05
N VAL A 711 18.48 -6.44 -19.65
CA VAL A 711 18.37 -6.66 -21.11
C VAL A 711 17.22 -7.63 -21.42
N PRO A 712 16.29 -7.29 -22.33
CA PRO A 712 15.28 -8.23 -22.81
C PRO A 712 15.88 -9.50 -23.41
N VAL A 713 15.26 -10.64 -23.14
CA VAL A 713 15.64 -11.98 -23.60
C VAL A 713 14.50 -12.56 -24.45
N THR A 714 13.34 -12.76 -23.85
CA THR A 714 12.10 -13.19 -24.52
C THR A 714 11.17 -12.00 -24.66
N VAL A 715 10.58 -11.81 -25.84
CA VAL A 715 9.52 -10.80 -26.08
C VAL A 715 8.46 -11.41 -26.99
N VAL A 716 7.23 -11.55 -26.49
CA VAL A 716 6.09 -12.11 -27.23
C VAL A 716 4.91 -11.17 -27.13
N LEU A 717 4.49 -10.60 -28.26
CA LEU A 717 3.26 -9.81 -28.37
C LEU A 717 2.09 -10.76 -28.71
N GLU A 718 1.20 -11.01 -27.76
CA GLU A 718 -0.06 -11.72 -28.00
C GLU A 718 -1.16 -10.74 -28.40
N ALA A 719 -1.62 -10.82 -29.65
CA ALA A 719 -2.50 -9.82 -30.24
C ALA A 719 -4.00 -10.14 -30.05
N GLY A 720 -4.76 -9.19 -29.51
CA GLY A 720 -6.21 -9.32 -29.31
C GLY A 720 -7.09 -8.69 -30.40
N ASP A 721 -6.52 -7.84 -31.26
CA ASP A 721 -7.19 -7.16 -32.37
C ASP A 721 -6.25 -7.09 -33.60
N ASN A 722 -6.80 -6.73 -34.76
CA ASN A 722 -6.06 -6.55 -36.01
C ASN A 722 -5.59 -5.09 -36.09
N ALA A 723 -4.32 -4.84 -35.79
CA ALA A 723 -3.75 -3.51 -35.60
C ALA A 723 -2.39 -3.36 -36.28
N ALA A 724 -1.97 -2.11 -36.52
CA ALA A 724 -0.63 -1.77 -37.00
C ALA A 724 0.18 -1.22 -35.81
N MET A 725 0.65 -2.09 -34.94
CA MET A 725 1.31 -1.70 -33.69
C MET A 725 2.72 -1.18 -33.97
N ALA A 726 3.00 0.06 -33.58
CA ALA A 726 4.35 0.62 -33.62
C ALA A 726 5.16 0.09 -32.43
N VAL A 727 6.41 -0.31 -32.66
CA VAL A 727 7.28 -0.91 -31.64
C VAL A 727 8.65 -0.24 -31.65
N ARG A 728 9.11 0.22 -30.48
CA ARG A 728 10.49 0.68 -30.23
C ARG A 728 11.37 -0.56 -30.11
N SER A 729 12.47 -0.63 -30.86
CA SER A 729 13.33 -1.83 -30.89
C SER A 729 13.85 -2.16 -29.47
N PRO A 730 13.58 -3.35 -28.91
CA PRO A 730 14.05 -3.73 -27.56
C PRO A 730 15.57 -3.82 -27.45
N TRP A 731 16.27 -3.93 -28.58
CA TRP A 731 17.72 -4.05 -28.67
C TRP A 731 18.27 -2.99 -29.62
N SER A 732 18.44 -1.77 -29.11
CA SER A 732 18.91 -0.61 -29.90
C SER A 732 20.21 -0.91 -30.65
N GLY A 733 20.24 -0.61 -31.95
CA GLY A 733 21.37 -0.87 -32.85
C GLY A 733 21.59 -2.33 -33.25
N GLN A 734 20.83 -3.30 -32.72
CA GLN A 734 20.93 -4.71 -33.10
C GLN A 734 19.97 -5.06 -34.25
N SER A 735 20.22 -6.18 -34.92
CA SER A 735 19.30 -6.73 -35.91
C SER A 735 18.16 -7.47 -35.21
N VAL A 736 16.93 -7.04 -35.46
CA VAL A 736 15.69 -7.64 -34.93
C VAL A 736 14.80 -8.13 -36.06
N GLN A 737 14.03 -9.19 -35.80
CA GLN A 737 12.98 -9.70 -36.68
C GLN A 737 11.71 -9.98 -35.88
N VAL A 738 10.57 -10.10 -36.58
CA VAL A 738 9.31 -10.52 -35.96
C VAL A 738 8.72 -11.70 -36.71
N ILE A 739 8.45 -12.79 -35.98
CA ILE A 739 7.86 -14.03 -36.49
C ILE A 739 6.44 -14.19 -35.94
N ASP A 740 5.47 -14.44 -36.81
CA ASP A 740 4.14 -14.93 -36.41
C ASP A 740 4.24 -16.41 -36.01
N ALA A 741 4.11 -16.70 -34.73
CA ALA A 741 4.20 -18.06 -34.19
C ALA A 741 3.06 -18.97 -34.64
N ASN A 742 1.92 -18.43 -35.07
CA ASN A 742 0.77 -19.22 -35.52
C ASN A 742 0.97 -19.75 -36.95
N THR A 743 1.81 -19.09 -37.76
CA THR A 743 2.05 -19.44 -39.18
C THR A 743 3.50 -19.76 -39.52
N GLY A 744 4.46 -19.40 -38.65
CA GLY A 744 5.90 -19.47 -38.93
C GLY A 744 6.41 -18.39 -39.89
N ALA A 745 5.58 -17.40 -40.24
CA ALA A 745 5.94 -16.36 -41.21
C ALA A 745 6.72 -15.21 -40.57
N THR A 746 7.79 -14.77 -41.22
CA THR A 746 8.47 -13.51 -40.88
C THR A 746 7.60 -12.32 -41.30
N VAL A 747 7.01 -11.62 -40.35
CA VAL A 747 6.14 -10.45 -40.59
C VAL A 747 6.89 -9.13 -40.56
N VAL A 748 8.04 -9.07 -39.87
CA VAL A 748 9.03 -8.00 -39.98
C VAL A 748 10.38 -8.63 -40.29
N ALA A 749 10.89 -8.37 -41.49
CA ALA A 749 12.20 -8.85 -41.94
C ALA A 749 13.35 -8.24 -41.12
N PRO A 750 14.51 -8.92 -41.00
CA PRO A 750 15.67 -8.43 -40.25
C PRO A 750 16.00 -6.96 -40.50
N THR A 751 15.96 -6.16 -39.44
CA THR A 751 16.12 -4.71 -39.47
C THR A 751 16.90 -4.20 -38.26
N THR A 752 17.68 -3.13 -38.44
CA THR A 752 18.36 -2.39 -37.36
C THR A 752 17.70 -1.03 -37.10
N ALA A 753 16.44 -0.85 -37.51
CA ALA A 753 15.70 0.38 -37.28
C ALA A 753 15.31 0.51 -35.80
N ASN A 754 15.43 1.72 -35.24
CA ASN A 754 15.05 2.01 -33.85
C ASN A 754 13.54 1.81 -33.58
N GLN A 755 12.72 1.80 -34.63
CA GLN A 755 11.28 1.60 -34.59
C GLN A 755 10.84 0.79 -35.83
N PHE A 756 9.85 -0.08 -35.66
CA PHE A 756 9.19 -0.83 -36.73
C PHE A 756 7.69 -0.97 -36.45
N THR A 757 6.94 -1.57 -37.38
CA THR A 757 5.50 -1.81 -37.24
C THR A 757 5.20 -3.30 -37.36
N VAL A 758 4.48 -3.85 -36.39
CA VAL A 758 3.93 -5.21 -36.44
C VAL A 758 2.47 -5.11 -36.85
N ASN A 759 2.13 -5.66 -38.02
CA ASN A 759 0.74 -5.80 -38.44
C ASN A 759 0.18 -7.09 -37.82
N THR A 760 -0.70 -6.95 -36.83
CA THR A 760 -1.24 -8.06 -36.05
C THR A 760 -2.53 -8.63 -36.65
N ALA A 761 -2.82 -9.88 -36.29
CA ALA A 761 -4.11 -10.52 -36.49
C ALA A 761 -4.66 -11.01 -35.14
N THR A 762 -5.98 -10.95 -34.94
CA THR A 762 -6.64 -11.39 -33.70
C THR A 762 -6.29 -12.85 -33.35
N GLY A 763 -5.73 -13.07 -32.16
CA GLY A 763 -5.35 -14.39 -31.65
C GLY A 763 -4.00 -14.92 -32.17
N HIS A 764 -3.24 -14.10 -32.92
CA HIS A 764 -1.87 -14.42 -33.32
C HIS A 764 -0.85 -13.93 -32.29
N LYS A 765 0.31 -14.59 -32.25
CA LYS A 765 1.38 -14.33 -31.29
C LYS A 765 2.68 -14.03 -32.03
N TYR A 766 3.30 -12.91 -31.72
CA TYR A 766 4.40 -12.34 -32.48
C TYR A 766 5.69 -12.37 -31.64
N LEU A 767 6.64 -13.20 -32.08
CA LEU A 767 7.94 -13.36 -31.45
C LEU A 767 8.84 -12.22 -31.93
N ILE A 768 9.17 -11.28 -31.05
CA ILE A 768 10.05 -10.15 -31.36
C ILE A 768 11.45 -10.56 -30.86
N GLU A 769 12.36 -10.87 -31.78
CA GLU A 769 13.62 -11.54 -31.43
C GLU A 769 14.82 -10.97 -32.18
N LYS A 770 16.01 -11.09 -31.57
CA LYS A 770 17.28 -10.77 -32.23
C LYS A 770 17.53 -11.77 -33.38
N THR A 771 17.90 -11.27 -34.56
CA THR A 771 18.14 -12.13 -35.74
C THR A 771 19.32 -13.09 -35.55
N ALA A 772 20.32 -12.72 -34.74
CA ALA A 772 21.53 -13.52 -34.50
C ALA A 772 21.33 -14.58 -33.41
N ASP A 773 20.69 -14.20 -32.29
CA ASP A 773 20.40 -15.08 -31.15
C ASP A 773 18.89 -15.06 -30.85
N PRO A 774 18.07 -15.78 -31.64
CA PRO A 774 16.63 -15.85 -31.43
C PRO A 774 16.31 -16.60 -30.14
N PHE A 775 15.43 -16.06 -29.28
CA PHE A 775 15.15 -16.67 -27.97
C PHE A 775 14.48 -18.04 -28.08
N THR A 776 13.87 -18.34 -29.23
CA THR A 776 13.35 -19.66 -29.61
C THR A 776 14.42 -20.75 -29.70
N SER A 777 15.72 -20.39 -29.65
CA SER A 777 16.84 -21.33 -29.55
C SER A 777 17.32 -21.61 -28.11
N LEU A 778 16.81 -20.89 -27.11
CA LEU A 778 17.19 -21.05 -25.70
C LEU A 778 16.55 -22.30 -25.07
N PRO A 779 17.18 -22.90 -24.03
CA PRO A 779 16.55 -23.92 -23.22
C PRO A 779 15.27 -23.39 -22.55
N PHE A 780 14.25 -24.24 -22.47
CA PHE A 780 12.99 -23.89 -21.82
C PHE A 780 13.12 -23.90 -20.29
N ALA A 781 12.54 -22.89 -19.64
CA ALA A 781 12.19 -22.91 -18.22
C ALA A 781 10.87 -22.17 -17.99
N GLN A 782 9.93 -22.82 -17.30
CA GLN A 782 8.64 -22.23 -16.93
C GLN A 782 8.83 -21.16 -15.84
N VAL A 783 8.08 -20.04 -15.94
CA VAL A 783 8.01 -19.05 -14.84
C VAL A 783 7.27 -19.69 -13.67
N THR A 784 7.88 -19.76 -12.50
CA THR A 784 7.33 -20.44 -11.31
C THR A 784 7.90 -19.83 -10.03
N GLY A 785 7.40 -20.25 -8.87
CA GLY A 785 7.78 -19.70 -7.58
C GLY A 785 7.85 -20.73 -6.47
N THR A 786 8.29 -20.30 -5.29
CA THR A 786 8.15 -21.05 -4.05
C THR A 786 7.21 -20.26 -3.14
N ALA A 787 6.20 -20.94 -2.59
CA ALA A 787 5.23 -20.30 -1.70
C ALA A 787 5.92 -19.71 -0.45
N ALA A 788 5.44 -18.55 0.02
CA ALA A 788 5.94 -17.97 1.25
C ALA A 788 5.71 -18.93 2.44
N ASN A 789 6.74 -19.09 3.28
CA ASN A 789 6.73 -19.98 4.46
C ASN A 789 7.14 -19.26 5.76
N SER A 790 7.41 -17.96 5.66
CA SER A 790 7.86 -17.07 6.74
C SER A 790 7.58 -15.62 6.35
N ALA A 791 7.63 -14.70 7.33
CA ALA A 791 7.52 -13.27 7.05
C ALA A 791 8.71 -12.79 6.20
N LYS A 792 8.43 -11.89 5.26
CA LYS A 792 9.42 -11.30 4.34
C LYS A 792 9.95 -10.00 4.94
N HIS A 793 11.22 -9.69 4.76
CA HIS A 793 11.86 -8.48 5.28
C HIS A 793 12.68 -7.79 4.20
N PHE A 794 12.67 -6.46 4.17
CA PHE A 794 13.53 -5.65 3.30
C PHE A 794 13.96 -4.36 4.01
N GLY A 795 15.10 -4.43 4.72
CA GLY A 795 15.55 -3.34 5.58
C GLY A 795 14.61 -3.17 6.80
N PRO A 796 13.96 -2.01 7.00
CA PRO A 796 13.05 -1.79 8.12
C PRO A 796 11.64 -2.37 7.92
N VAL A 797 11.24 -2.66 6.67
CA VAL A 797 9.86 -3.08 6.34
C VAL A 797 9.72 -4.59 6.25
N ARG A 798 8.49 -5.08 6.46
CA ARG A 798 8.14 -6.49 6.34
C ARG A 798 6.74 -6.74 5.80
N ILE A 799 6.53 -7.95 5.27
CA ILE A 799 5.22 -8.52 4.93
C ILE A 799 5.03 -9.75 5.82
N GLY A 800 3.90 -9.83 6.52
CA GLY A 800 3.61 -10.86 7.52
C GLY A 800 4.17 -10.55 8.92
N LEU A 801 4.13 -11.56 9.80
CA LEU A 801 4.63 -11.49 11.17
C LEU A 801 5.60 -12.63 11.46
N ASP A 802 6.71 -12.29 12.12
CA ASP A 802 7.72 -13.26 12.56
C ASP A 802 7.18 -14.23 13.61
N GLN A 803 7.78 -15.43 13.68
CA GLN A 803 7.55 -16.29 14.84
C GLN A 803 8.13 -15.63 16.10
N ALA A 804 7.32 -15.59 17.16
CA ALA A 804 7.68 -14.96 18.42
C ALA A 804 8.89 -15.67 19.06
N THR A 805 10.07 -15.09 18.88
CA THR A 805 11.34 -15.65 19.35
C THR A 805 11.41 -15.60 20.87
N VAL A 806 11.46 -16.78 21.50
CA VAL A 806 11.67 -16.91 22.94
C VAL A 806 13.16 -16.73 23.23
N ALA A 807 13.53 -15.57 23.75
CA ALA A 807 14.90 -15.30 24.17
C ALA A 807 15.30 -16.18 25.37
N GLY A 808 16.50 -16.75 25.33
CA GLY A 808 17.00 -17.64 26.39
C GLY A 808 17.25 -16.95 27.74
N SER A 809 17.35 -15.62 27.74
CA SER A 809 17.50 -14.77 28.93
C SER A 809 17.07 -13.33 28.61
N LEU A 810 16.82 -12.51 29.65
CA LEU A 810 16.63 -11.06 29.49
C LEU A 810 17.86 -10.39 28.84
N SER A 811 19.07 -10.86 29.16
CA SER A 811 20.31 -10.33 28.56
C SER A 811 20.46 -10.62 27.07
N ALA A 812 19.64 -11.50 26.49
CA ALA A 812 19.54 -11.71 25.05
C ALA A 812 18.50 -10.79 24.37
N THR A 813 17.78 -9.95 25.13
CA THR A 813 16.86 -8.93 24.59
C THR A 813 17.33 -7.49 24.84
N TYR A 814 18.52 -7.28 25.43
CA TYR A 814 19.08 -5.94 25.63
C TYR A 814 19.28 -5.24 24.29
N ASN A 815 18.65 -4.07 24.15
CA ASN A 815 18.61 -3.27 22.92
C ASN A 815 18.93 -1.78 23.14
N ASN A 816 19.18 -1.34 24.37
CA ASN A 816 19.60 0.03 24.68
C ASN A 816 20.78 0.09 25.68
N VAL A 817 21.57 1.17 25.63
CA VAL A 817 22.73 1.48 26.47
C VAL A 817 22.32 2.46 27.58
N GLY A 818 21.80 1.93 28.69
CA GLY A 818 21.31 2.72 29.81
C GLY A 818 22.42 3.24 30.74
N VAL A 819 23.56 2.56 30.79
CA VAL A 819 24.65 2.82 31.73
C VAL A 819 25.98 3.05 31.02
N THR A 820 26.66 4.16 31.33
CA THR A 820 27.99 4.49 30.80
C THR A 820 29.04 4.63 31.88
N ALA A 821 30.29 4.38 31.51
CA ALA A 821 31.44 4.83 32.30
C ALA A 821 31.59 6.36 32.17
N ASP A 822 31.94 7.03 33.26
CA ASP A 822 31.96 8.51 33.32
C ASP A 822 33.02 9.15 32.39
N ASN A 823 33.93 8.34 31.84
CA ASN A 823 34.94 8.73 30.85
C ASN A 823 34.65 8.20 29.43
N ASN A 824 33.48 7.60 29.19
CA ASN A 824 33.00 7.16 27.88
C ASN A 824 31.46 7.24 27.81
N THR A 825 30.92 8.46 27.87
CA THR A 825 29.47 8.69 27.99
C THR A 825 28.72 8.76 26.66
N ASN A 826 29.43 9.02 25.56
CA ASN A 826 28.84 9.17 24.21
C ASN A 826 27.98 7.98 23.71
N PRO A 827 28.23 6.70 24.09
CA PRO A 827 27.37 5.59 23.67
C PRO A 827 26.08 5.44 24.47
N GLY A 828 25.88 6.20 25.55
CA GLY A 828 24.70 6.07 26.42
C GLY A 828 23.49 6.78 25.84
N ASP A 829 22.34 6.12 25.87
CA ASP A 829 21.12 6.62 25.23
C ASP A 829 19.84 6.15 25.96
N ILE A 830 19.84 6.19 27.30
CA ILE A 830 18.73 5.70 28.12
C ILE A 830 17.39 6.32 27.71
N ASP A 831 17.40 7.59 27.33
CA ASP A 831 16.24 8.38 26.94
C ASP A 831 16.11 8.60 25.42
N GLY A 832 17.00 8.07 24.58
CA GLY A 832 17.02 8.44 23.15
C GLY A 832 17.49 9.89 22.90
N GLY A 833 18.06 10.54 23.92
CA GLY A 833 18.62 11.90 23.90
C GLY A 833 20.12 11.94 24.25
N GLY A 834 20.81 10.80 24.26
CA GLY A 834 22.22 10.68 24.61
C GLY A 834 22.53 10.70 26.11
N ALA A 835 21.53 10.61 27.00
CA ALA A 835 21.77 10.55 28.44
C ALA A 835 21.98 9.11 28.93
N SER A 836 22.54 8.95 30.14
CA SER A 836 22.70 7.63 30.77
C SER A 836 22.88 7.72 32.28
N MET A 837 22.70 6.59 32.97
CA MET A 837 23.11 6.42 34.36
C MET A 837 24.64 6.21 34.44
N SER A 838 25.25 6.66 35.54
CA SER A 838 26.68 6.44 35.77
C SER A 838 26.94 5.03 36.32
N ALA A 839 27.84 4.28 35.67
CA ALA A 839 28.34 3.00 36.15
C ALA A 839 29.02 3.13 37.53
N THR A 840 29.73 4.24 37.77
CA THR A 840 30.39 4.52 39.05
C THR A 840 29.36 4.80 40.16
N ALA A 841 28.34 5.61 39.87
CA ALA A 841 27.28 5.92 40.83
C ALA A 841 26.45 4.68 41.18
N LEU A 842 26.08 3.86 40.19
CA LEU A 842 25.41 2.58 40.39
C LEU A 842 26.28 1.60 41.19
N ALA A 843 27.57 1.47 40.87
CA ALA A 843 28.50 0.59 41.59
C ALA A 843 28.72 1.01 43.06
N ASN A 844 28.60 2.30 43.37
CA ASN A 844 28.61 2.84 44.73
C ASN A 844 27.27 2.62 45.46
N ALA A 845 26.15 2.64 44.74
CA ALA A 845 24.84 2.24 45.23
C ALA A 845 24.64 0.71 45.33
N GLY A 846 25.67 -0.09 45.02
CA GLY A 846 25.70 -1.56 45.12
C GLY A 846 25.50 -2.31 43.80
N ALA A 847 24.96 -1.66 42.77
CA ALA A 847 24.69 -2.21 41.45
C ALA A 847 25.96 -2.22 40.57
N ARG A 848 26.86 -3.16 40.86
CA ARG A 848 28.10 -3.39 40.08
C ARG A 848 27.82 -4.23 38.84
N ALA A 849 28.47 -3.93 37.72
CA ALA A 849 28.33 -4.69 36.48
C ALA A 849 28.60 -6.19 36.70
N GLY A 850 27.65 -7.05 36.33
CA GLY A 850 27.70 -8.50 36.54
C GLY A 850 27.59 -8.96 38.01
N GLY A 851 27.37 -8.03 38.94
CA GLY A 851 27.19 -8.31 40.37
C GLY A 851 25.74 -8.65 40.73
N THR A 852 25.50 -8.90 42.01
CA THR A 852 24.16 -9.21 42.54
C THR A 852 23.54 -8.02 43.26
N VAL A 853 22.28 -7.73 42.96
CA VAL A 853 21.43 -6.77 43.70
C VAL A 853 20.33 -7.56 44.41
N SER A 854 20.12 -7.34 45.71
CA SER A 854 19.09 -8.06 46.48
C SER A 854 18.04 -7.09 47.01
N HIS A 855 16.79 -7.24 46.54
CA HIS A 855 15.65 -6.40 46.89
C HIS A 855 14.35 -7.21 46.85
N GLY A 856 13.33 -6.83 47.62
CA GLY A 856 12.02 -7.51 47.61
C GLY A 856 12.04 -8.99 48.05
N GLY A 857 13.12 -9.46 48.69
CA GLY A 857 13.36 -10.88 49.00
C GLY A 857 13.99 -11.69 47.87
N LEU A 858 14.25 -11.07 46.72
CA LEU A 858 14.84 -11.68 45.54
C LEU A 858 16.31 -11.27 45.37
N THR A 859 17.05 -12.01 44.53
CA THR A 859 18.42 -11.65 44.13
C THR A 859 18.52 -11.62 42.61
N PHE A 860 18.83 -10.44 42.09
CA PHE A 860 18.99 -10.10 40.69
C PHE A 860 20.46 -10.16 40.29
N THR A 861 20.73 -10.54 39.04
CA THR A 861 22.04 -10.27 38.42
C THR A 861 21.95 -8.94 37.69
N TRP A 862 22.81 -7.99 38.02
CA TRP A 862 22.92 -6.70 37.32
C TRP A 862 23.67 -6.89 35.99
N PRO A 863 23.32 -6.16 34.91
CA PRO A 863 23.94 -6.36 33.59
C PRO A 863 25.47 -6.34 33.63
N SER A 864 26.12 -7.29 32.95
CA SER A 864 27.59 -7.33 32.85
C SER A 864 28.15 -6.32 31.84
N GLN A 865 27.27 -5.80 30.98
CA GLN A 865 27.51 -4.76 29.98
C GLN A 865 27.42 -3.34 30.56
N ALA A 866 26.87 -3.17 31.77
CA ALA A 866 26.62 -1.86 32.36
C ALA A 866 27.93 -1.03 32.45
N GLY A 867 28.00 0.06 31.68
CA GLY A 867 29.18 0.92 31.59
C GLY A 867 30.17 0.61 30.46
N THR A 868 29.99 -0.47 29.68
CA THR A 868 30.90 -0.80 28.55
C THR A 868 30.60 -0.02 27.27
N GLY A 869 29.47 0.68 27.20
CA GLY A 869 28.96 1.27 25.96
C GLY A 869 28.33 0.22 25.03
N SER A 870 27.85 -0.88 25.58
CA SER A 870 27.06 -1.93 24.91
C SER A 870 25.71 -2.05 25.58
N ALA A 871 24.72 -2.62 24.88
CA ALA A 871 23.35 -2.68 25.42
C ALA A 871 23.28 -3.46 26.75
N ASP A 872 22.58 -2.87 27.72
CA ASP A 872 22.50 -3.34 29.12
C ASP A 872 21.06 -3.38 29.68
N ASN A 873 20.08 -2.88 28.91
CA ASN A 873 18.66 -2.97 29.26
C ASN A 873 17.80 -3.27 28.04
N THR A 874 16.64 -3.83 28.30
CA THR A 874 15.59 -4.07 27.31
C THR A 874 14.55 -2.95 27.41
N VAL A 875 14.37 -2.18 26.35
CA VAL A 875 13.19 -1.31 26.19
C VAL A 875 11.98 -2.20 25.93
N SER A 876 10.94 -2.06 26.75
CA SER A 876 9.80 -2.98 26.81
C SER A 876 8.91 -2.87 25.56
N ASN A 877 9.06 -3.84 24.66
CA ASN A 877 8.37 -3.91 23.37
C ASN A 877 7.81 -5.33 23.10
N GLY A 878 7.15 -5.93 24.08
CA GLY A 878 6.47 -7.21 23.89
C GLY A 878 7.37 -8.45 23.82
N GLN A 879 8.68 -8.34 24.15
CA GLN A 879 9.65 -9.44 24.02
C GLN A 879 9.30 -10.62 24.94
N THR A 880 9.51 -11.85 24.46
CA THR A 880 9.25 -13.08 25.24
C THR A 880 10.57 -13.73 25.69
N ILE A 881 10.68 -14.00 26.99
CA ILE A 881 11.90 -14.45 27.66
C ILE A 881 11.61 -15.77 28.39
N ALA A 882 12.51 -16.74 28.29
CA ALA A 882 12.44 -18.00 29.05
C ALA A 882 12.66 -17.77 30.55
N LEU A 883 11.80 -18.36 31.39
CA LEU A 883 11.91 -18.29 32.86
C LEU A 883 12.24 -19.63 33.52
N ASN A 884 11.63 -20.73 33.07
CA ASN A 884 11.86 -22.11 33.52
C ASN A 884 11.99 -22.32 35.05
N GLY A 885 10.87 -22.67 35.70
CA GLY A 885 10.86 -23.17 37.09
C GLY A 885 9.77 -22.57 37.97
N SER A 886 9.68 -23.05 39.22
CA SER A 886 8.69 -22.60 40.21
C SER A 886 9.24 -21.51 41.14
N GLY A 887 8.31 -20.82 41.82
CA GLY A 887 8.54 -19.72 42.76
C GLY A 887 7.19 -19.11 43.18
N ASN A 888 7.21 -18.16 44.11
CA ASN A 888 6.04 -17.39 44.54
C ASN A 888 6.04 -15.97 43.96
N THR A 889 7.17 -15.44 43.48
CA THR A 889 7.28 -14.07 42.96
C THR A 889 8.25 -13.99 41.78
N LEU A 890 7.85 -13.27 40.73
CA LEU A 890 8.71 -12.79 39.65
C LEU A 890 8.97 -11.30 39.88
N GLY A 891 10.21 -10.93 40.15
CA GLY A 891 10.64 -9.55 40.33
C GLY A 891 11.29 -8.98 39.08
N PHE A 892 11.21 -7.66 38.94
CA PHE A 892 11.88 -6.86 37.91
C PHE A 892 12.63 -5.67 38.55
N LEU A 893 13.76 -5.28 37.95
CA LEU A 893 14.41 -3.99 38.18
C LEU A 893 14.21 -3.12 36.92
N VAL A 894 13.50 -2.01 37.09
CA VAL A 894 12.97 -1.18 35.99
C VAL A 894 13.14 0.31 36.22
N THR A 895 13.12 1.10 35.15
CA THR A 895 12.91 2.56 35.23
C THR A 895 12.14 3.04 34.01
N ALA A 896 11.62 4.27 34.03
CA ALA A 896 11.01 4.92 32.87
C ALA A 896 11.73 6.22 32.47
N THR A 897 11.48 6.71 31.25
CA THR A 897 12.01 7.99 30.76
C THR A 897 10.89 8.84 30.15
N TYR A 898 10.96 10.16 30.30
CA TYR A 898 9.92 11.14 29.92
C TYR A 898 8.57 10.96 30.62
N GLY A 899 8.62 10.49 31.87
CA GLY A 899 7.47 10.29 32.74
C GLY A 899 7.24 8.83 33.12
N PRO A 900 6.23 8.55 33.97
CA PRO A 900 5.90 7.18 34.35
C PRO A 900 5.41 6.36 33.16
N ALA A 901 5.93 5.15 33.01
CA ALA A 901 5.57 4.21 31.95
C ALA A 901 4.95 2.93 32.54
N SER A 902 3.96 2.35 31.85
CA SER A 902 3.21 1.19 32.35
C SER A 902 2.62 0.37 31.20
N GLY A 903 2.54 -0.95 31.37
CA GLY A 903 1.82 -1.82 30.44
C GLY A 903 1.54 -3.21 31.03
N THR A 904 0.77 -4.01 30.29
CA THR A 904 0.45 -5.40 30.65
C THR A 904 1.46 -6.37 30.04
N GLY A 905 2.13 -7.16 30.88
CA GLY A 905 2.90 -8.34 30.46
C GLY A 905 2.15 -9.63 30.78
N THR A 906 2.62 -10.75 30.24
CA THR A 906 1.97 -12.07 30.41
C THR A 906 3.00 -13.13 30.80
N ILE A 907 2.74 -13.87 31.88
CA ILE A 907 3.48 -15.08 32.26
C ILE A 907 2.78 -16.29 31.64
N THR A 908 3.54 -17.19 31.03
CA THR A 908 3.06 -18.50 30.56
C THR A 908 3.64 -19.60 31.46
N TYR A 909 2.79 -20.54 31.88
CA TYR A 909 3.17 -21.69 32.68
C TYR A 909 3.38 -22.94 31.81
N THR A 910 4.08 -23.95 32.33
CA THR A 910 4.44 -25.17 31.59
C THR A 910 3.24 -26.06 31.23
N ASP A 911 2.09 -25.84 31.85
CA ASP A 911 0.82 -26.51 31.54
C ASP A 911 -0.03 -25.76 30.49
N GLY A 912 0.52 -24.70 29.88
CA GLY A 912 -0.15 -23.87 28.88
C GLY A 912 -1.05 -22.78 29.45
N SER A 913 -1.29 -22.74 30.77
CA SER A 913 -2.04 -21.64 31.38
C SER A 913 -1.23 -20.34 31.45
N THR A 914 -1.93 -19.20 31.51
CA THR A 914 -1.33 -17.87 31.53
C THR A 914 -1.73 -17.05 32.76
N GLN A 915 -1.01 -15.96 32.99
CA GLN A 915 -1.34 -14.91 33.95
C GLN A 915 -0.85 -13.57 33.42
N ASP A 916 -1.74 -12.59 33.31
CA ASP A 916 -1.34 -11.21 33.04
C ASP A 916 -0.92 -10.46 34.31
N PHE A 917 -0.05 -9.47 34.15
CA PHE A 917 0.42 -8.59 35.21
C PHE A 917 0.70 -7.19 34.67
N THR A 918 0.47 -6.16 35.48
CA THR A 918 0.94 -4.81 35.17
C THR A 918 2.41 -4.67 35.57
N LEU A 919 3.25 -4.19 34.66
CA LEU A 919 4.59 -3.72 34.97
C LEU A 919 4.61 -2.20 34.74
N SER A 920 4.94 -1.45 35.77
CA SER A 920 4.97 0.01 35.76
C SER A 920 6.19 0.56 36.47
N SER A 921 6.63 1.75 36.08
CA SER A 921 7.75 2.44 36.71
C SER A 921 7.54 3.95 36.69
N SER A 922 8.09 4.64 37.68
CA SER A 922 8.23 6.11 37.65
C SER A 922 9.42 6.49 36.78
N ASP A 923 9.52 7.77 36.41
CA ASP A 923 10.66 8.30 35.67
C ASP A 923 11.98 8.10 36.47
N TRP A 924 13.08 7.91 35.76
CA TRP A 924 14.42 7.78 36.31
C TRP A 924 14.90 9.02 37.09
N TRP A 925 14.33 10.21 36.87
CA TRP A 925 14.56 11.41 37.70
C TRP A 925 13.84 11.35 39.06
N GLY A 926 13.06 10.31 39.33
CA GLY A 926 12.38 10.08 40.60
C GLY A 926 10.86 10.16 40.51
N GLY A 927 10.18 9.56 41.49
CA GLY A 927 8.72 9.52 41.56
C GLY A 927 8.21 8.60 42.66
N SER A 928 6.98 8.12 42.51
CA SER A 928 6.40 7.13 43.43
C SER A 928 6.77 5.70 43.01
N GLY A 929 7.46 4.97 43.87
CA GLY A 929 7.81 3.56 43.66
C GLY A 929 8.66 3.01 44.80
N ASP A 930 8.98 1.71 44.72
CA ASP A 930 9.96 1.05 45.61
C ASP A 930 11.34 1.16 44.95
N VAL A 931 12.17 2.11 45.37
CA VAL A 931 13.50 2.35 44.78
C VAL A 931 14.48 1.28 45.27
N ALA A 932 14.99 0.47 44.35
CA ALA A 932 15.95 -0.59 44.63
C ALA A 932 17.41 -0.11 44.49
N ILE A 933 17.67 0.84 43.59
CA ILE A 933 18.98 1.45 43.37
C ILE A 933 18.79 2.94 43.07
N ALA A 934 19.54 3.81 43.76
CA ALA A 934 19.58 5.24 43.48
C ALA A 934 21.01 5.66 43.13
N ALA A 935 21.27 5.95 41.85
CA ALA A 935 22.53 6.51 41.40
C ALA A 935 22.60 8.00 41.75
N ALA A 936 23.65 8.42 42.47
CA ALA A 936 23.77 9.80 42.96
C ALA A 936 23.96 10.87 41.88
N TYR A 937 24.33 10.49 40.65
CA TYR A 937 24.46 11.38 39.50
C TYR A 937 24.21 10.65 38.18
N GLN A 938 23.91 11.43 37.14
CA GLN A 938 23.71 10.97 35.76
C GLN A 938 24.91 11.37 34.87
N ASN A 939 25.01 10.75 33.70
CA ASN A 939 25.95 11.08 32.64
C ASN A 939 25.23 11.77 31.45
N ARG A 940 26.00 12.54 30.67
CA ARG A 940 25.61 13.26 29.45
C ARG A 940 26.74 13.17 28.41
N PRO A 941 26.48 13.41 27.12
CA PRO A 941 27.51 13.34 26.08
C PRO A 941 28.71 14.24 26.35
N GLY A 942 29.87 13.88 25.80
CA GLY A 942 31.12 14.62 26.02
C GLY A 942 31.72 14.43 27.41
N ASN A 943 31.54 13.24 28.02
CA ASN A 943 32.06 12.86 29.34
C ASN A 943 31.67 13.86 30.45
N THR A 944 30.41 14.31 30.43
CA THR A 944 29.89 15.31 31.37
C THR A 944 28.99 14.67 32.41
N THR A 945 29.27 14.93 33.69
CA THR A 945 28.41 14.54 34.82
C THR A 945 27.28 15.56 35.01
N TYR A 946 26.04 15.07 35.13
CA TYR A 946 24.87 15.86 35.51
C TYR A 946 24.47 15.55 36.96
N GLN A 947 24.46 16.57 37.81
CA GLN A 947 24.25 16.46 39.26
C GLN A 947 22.76 16.34 39.61
N HIS A 948 22.18 15.21 39.23
CA HIS A 948 20.81 14.80 39.54
C HIS A 948 20.77 13.29 39.77
N ALA A 949 19.95 12.81 40.69
CA ALA A 949 19.81 11.37 40.94
C ALA A 949 19.22 10.62 39.72
N ALA A 950 19.46 9.31 39.69
CA ALA A 950 18.87 8.38 38.73
C ALA A 950 18.41 7.10 39.43
N ASP A 951 17.11 6.85 39.46
CA ASP A 951 16.49 5.76 40.21
C ASP A 951 16.13 4.55 39.34
N VAL A 952 16.29 3.36 39.93
CA VAL A 952 15.83 2.07 39.40
C VAL A 952 14.94 1.43 40.47
N TYR A 953 13.72 1.11 40.07
CA TYR A 953 12.65 0.64 40.93
C TYR A 953 12.49 -0.89 40.87
N TYR A 954 12.03 -1.47 41.97
CA TYR A 954 11.59 -2.86 42.04
C TYR A 954 10.09 -2.97 41.76
N VAL A 955 9.71 -3.99 40.98
CA VAL A 955 8.32 -4.44 40.85
C VAL A 955 8.26 -5.95 41.09
N GLY A 956 7.45 -6.36 42.07
CA GLY A 956 7.21 -7.77 42.39
C GLY A 956 5.84 -8.26 41.92
N VAL A 957 5.82 -9.30 41.10
CA VAL A 957 4.62 -9.94 40.54
C VAL A 957 4.39 -11.29 41.22
N PRO A 958 3.30 -11.48 41.99
CA PRO A 958 2.96 -12.79 42.57
C PRO A 958 2.71 -13.84 41.49
N LEU A 959 3.23 -15.05 41.67
CA LEU A 959 3.03 -16.19 40.78
C LEU A 959 1.86 -17.07 41.23
N GLN A 960 1.20 -17.75 40.30
CA GLN A 960 0.15 -18.73 40.61
C GLN A 960 0.74 -19.91 41.41
N ALA A 961 0.21 -20.13 42.62
CA ALA A 961 0.68 -21.18 43.52
C ALA A 961 0.60 -22.57 42.87
N GLY A 962 1.69 -23.34 42.97
CA GLY A 962 1.78 -24.70 42.41
C GLY A 962 2.05 -24.77 40.90
N LYS A 963 2.15 -23.65 40.19
CA LYS A 963 2.51 -23.60 38.77
C LYS A 963 4.03 -23.48 38.57
N THR A 964 4.50 -23.89 37.39
CA THR A 964 5.90 -23.78 36.96
C THR A 964 5.98 -22.81 35.78
N THR A 965 6.75 -21.73 35.91
CA THR A 965 6.92 -20.72 34.84
C THR A 965 7.67 -21.32 33.64
N LYS A 966 7.19 -21.02 32.43
CA LYS A 966 7.82 -21.34 31.15
C LYS A 966 8.48 -20.09 30.57
N THR A 967 7.68 -19.04 30.35
CA THR A 967 8.09 -17.78 29.73
C THR A 967 7.44 -16.58 30.41
N VAL A 968 8.03 -15.40 30.23
CA VAL A 968 7.36 -14.11 30.43
C VAL A 968 7.45 -13.28 29.17
N ARG A 969 6.33 -12.68 28.76
CA ARG A 969 6.26 -11.61 27.77
C ARG A 969 6.27 -10.27 28.52
N LEU A 970 7.26 -9.43 28.23
CA LEU A 970 7.29 -8.04 28.72
C LEU A 970 6.13 -7.25 28.08
N PRO A 971 5.65 -6.16 28.69
CA PRO A 971 4.67 -5.29 28.04
C PRO A 971 5.19 -4.69 26.72
N THR A 972 4.28 -4.33 25.83
CA THR A 972 4.55 -3.39 24.74
C THR A 972 4.34 -1.97 25.26
N VAL A 973 5.39 -1.15 25.28
CA VAL A 973 5.36 0.26 25.73
C VAL A 973 5.91 1.18 24.64
N SER A 974 7.14 0.96 24.19
CA SER A 974 7.76 1.75 23.11
C SER A 974 8.66 0.87 22.23
N GLY A 975 8.80 1.23 20.95
CA GLY A 975 9.61 0.45 19.99
C GLY A 975 11.12 0.48 20.30
N SER A 976 11.58 1.65 20.70
CA SER A 976 12.94 2.00 21.13
C SER A 976 12.86 3.01 22.28
N ALA A 977 14.01 3.45 22.81
CA ALA A 977 14.08 4.72 23.51
C ALA A 977 14.02 5.85 22.47
N THR A 978 13.31 6.93 22.79
CA THR A 978 13.10 8.06 21.86
C THR A 978 12.91 9.36 22.65
N ALA A 979 13.66 10.40 22.28
CA ALA A 979 13.58 11.71 22.93
C ALA A 979 12.14 12.27 22.94
N GLY A 980 11.60 12.50 24.15
CA GLY A 980 10.25 13.02 24.39
C GLY A 980 9.16 11.95 24.51
N THR A 981 9.46 10.67 24.34
CA THR A 981 8.47 9.57 24.40
C THR A 981 8.60 8.74 25.68
N PRO A 982 7.50 8.48 26.42
CA PRO A 982 7.50 7.55 27.54
C PRO A 982 7.99 6.14 27.17
N SER A 983 9.10 5.72 27.77
CA SER A 983 9.70 4.39 27.57
C SER A 983 9.87 3.64 28.90
N LEU A 984 9.78 2.31 28.87
CA LEU A 984 9.96 1.44 30.03
C LEU A 984 11.18 0.53 29.82
N HIS A 985 12.11 0.54 30.76
CA HIS A 985 13.41 -0.14 30.67
C HIS A 985 13.48 -1.27 31.69
N VAL A 986 13.93 -2.45 31.28
CA VAL A 986 14.13 -3.61 32.14
C VAL A 986 15.62 -3.98 32.18
N PHE A 987 16.26 -3.77 33.33
CA PHE A 987 17.67 -4.08 33.55
C PHE A 987 17.88 -5.53 34.02
N ALA A 988 17.03 -5.99 34.93
CA ALA A 988 17.11 -7.34 35.50
C ALA A 988 15.73 -7.92 35.82
N LEU A 989 15.66 -9.25 35.85
CA LEU A 989 14.52 -9.99 36.42
C LEU A 989 15.02 -11.15 37.30
N ALA A 990 14.22 -11.59 38.26
CA ALA A 990 14.54 -12.67 39.19
C ALA A 990 13.29 -13.42 39.65
N ARG A 991 13.43 -14.67 40.09
CA ARG A 991 12.34 -15.49 40.66
C ARG A 991 12.77 -16.09 42.01
N GLY A 992 11.82 -16.18 42.94
CA GLY A 992 11.92 -16.86 44.24
C GLY A 992 10.55 -17.28 44.74
#